data_AF-A0A2N5U0A8-F1
#
_entry.id   AF-A0A2N5U0A8-F1
#
_cell.length_a   1.000
_cell.length_b   1.000
_cell.length_c   1.000
_cell.angle_alpha   90.00
_cell.angle_beta   90.00
_cell.angle_gamma   90.00
#
_symmetry.space_group_name_H-M   'P 1'
#
loop_
_entity.id
_entity.type
_entity.pdbx_description
1 polymer ?
#
loop_
_entity_poly.entity_id
_entity_poly.type
_entity_poly.pdbx_seq_one_letter_code
_entity_poly.pdbx_strand_id
1 'polypeptide(L)'
;MSSQDQANPRLDDFSLPSDTCSVSPSPEAQQLNPSHPDCPSSPAPIPLLPPLQFHPLCNAPSPPLAVPSRESFCLHDTSPAWNTPPDSELTKHSASSWVHASGTNSMIALDNTEERDLEGAGLVRPSAPNGDAPKHEVSHLRSIPAATKKSRQRKLIYSLVGLGLVIIAIIIGTVVSMRKSRLGDLGKTNPTDGTIVTASGDLAKLWGGNGDKITTDNGTTFEYKNSLGGTWVSIPFNDTAKPQADSPPLNQPWDYSTRRILGVNLGGWLVLEPFITPYLFEPFNNHDPNGQPPTVVDEWTLSVALGDKLAFTLEEHYRTFITEEDFMQIAAAGLNWVRIPVGWWMIETWDGEPFLEGVSFKYFLKALQWARKYGLRVNLDLHSVPGSQNGYNHSGKLGSINFLVGLMGVANAQRTLNYIRTLTQFISQPQYVNVVPMFSILNEALTQKIGVPQMRSFYLEVYKMMRGITGYGLGKGPMMIIHDGFQGAGAGHTGWGGYLKGADRIGLDTHTYFAFDKQSNDSLGYNSFKPCTYWAKGFNQTNTDFGFNFAGEYSLAVNDCGLWLNNIGVGSRYDGTYPSTNSPDTKNFPKVGSCDPWTDYRTWSPDMKKSIADLAATSQDALQNSFFWTWRISHSIRTPDVKPNPMWDYQLGLQQGWIRPDARGSVGACALVAAQQGATAPVQPWSGKFADWQIGGGSDAPRIIDPAQLALYGQWPPSQIFEQPGQTASYPDVKNLPQYTPTGTPVILKPEPPNPRDSPATTSIAPGTGWANESDRAGWYIPIPDCKYPDPWASGGLPAPAGPFCAGTAPQPAPARPPTS
;
A
#
# COMPACT_ATOMS: atom_id res chain seq x y z
N MET A 1 59.66 19.76 -25.80
CA MET A 1 60.73 19.02 -25.08
C MET A 1 60.11 17.66 -24.76
N SER A 2 60.46 16.57 -25.46
CA SER A 2 61.72 15.78 -25.35
C SER A 2 61.76 15.02 -24.01
N SER A 3 61.93 13.69 -23.93
CA SER A 3 62.23 12.65 -24.96
C SER A 3 61.73 11.27 -24.42
N GLN A 4 61.22 10.34 -25.24
CA GLN A 4 61.91 9.16 -25.81
C GLN A 4 62.71 8.29 -24.80
N ASP A 5 62.71 6.95 -24.84
CA ASP A 5 62.21 5.94 -25.82
C ASP A 5 61.92 4.62 -25.02
N GLN A 6 61.55 3.40 -25.49
CA GLN A 6 61.39 2.65 -26.77
C GLN A 6 60.46 1.42 -26.45
N ALA A 7 60.05 0.42 -27.27
CA ALA A 7 60.19 0.01 -28.69
C ALA A 7 59.00 -0.94 -29.09
N ASN A 8 58.93 -1.39 -30.35
CA ASN A 8 58.10 -2.51 -30.87
C ASN A 8 58.77 -3.04 -32.18
N PRO A 9 58.51 -4.25 -32.78
CA PRO A 9 57.35 -4.42 -33.68
C PRO A 9 56.83 -5.88 -34.00
N ARG A 10 55.72 -5.92 -34.79
CA ARG A 10 55.10 -7.03 -35.60
C ARG A 10 54.19 -8.02 -34.85
N LEU A 11 52.96 -8.38 -35.28
CA LEU A 11 52.27 -8.53 -36.59
C LEU A 11 52.55 -9.84 -37.36
N ASP A 12 51.48 -10.59 -37.64
CA ASP A 12 50.95 -10.87 -39.00
C ASP A 12 49.50 -11.43 -38.91
N ASP A 13 48.76 -11.45 -40.03
CA ASP A 13 47.32 -11.81 -40.14
C ASP A 13 47.03 -13.34 -40.15
N PHE A 14 45.75 -13.74 -40.06
CA PHE A 14 45.03 -14.50 -41.12
C PHE A 14 43.52 -14.71 -40.82
N SER A 15 42.78 -15.30 -41.78
CA SER A 15 41.33 -15.13 -41.97
C SER A 15 40.45 -16.39 -41.75
N LEU A 16 39.13 -16.15 -41.65
CA LEU A 16 37.99 -17.09 -41.86
C LEU A 16 38.10 -17.89 -43.20
N PRO A 17 37.40 -19.05 -43.43
CA PRO A 17 35.98 -19.26 -43.11
C PRO A 17 35.43 -20.71 -42.81
N SER A 18 34.11 -20.74 -42.47
CA SER A 18 33.05 -21.75 -42.77
C SER A 18 33.11 -23.24 -42.32
N ASP A 19 32.01 -23.62 -41.63
CA ASP A 19 31.18 -24.84 -41.72
C ASP A 19 31.77 -26.28 -41.56
N THR A 20 31.28 -27.01 -40.55
CA THR A 20 30.38 -28.20 -40.70
C THR A 20 29.93 -28.77 -39.34
N CYS A 21 29.01 -29.77 -39.33
CA CYS A 21 28.21 -30.16 -38.16
C CYS A 21 28.66 -31.45 -37.42
N SER A 22 28.52 -31.45 -36.09
CA SER A 22 28.31 -32.64 -35.23
C SER A 22 27.71 -32.19 -33.88
N VAL A 23 26.41 -32.38 -33.61
CA VAL A 23 25.77 -33.62 -33.11
C VAL A 23 26.41 -34.13 -31.82
N SER A 24 25.64 -34.09 -30.72
CA SER A 24 25.91 -34.77 -29.44
C SER A 24 24.61 -35.40 -28.92
N PRO A 25 24.65 -36.57 -28.24
CA PRO A 25 23.46 -37.41 -28.06
C PRO A 25 22.70 -37.20 -26.74
N SER A 26 21.39 -37.49 -26.78
CA SER A 26 20.55 -37.71 -25.59
C SER A 26 20.67 -39.16 -25.09
N PRO A 27 20.47 -39.44 -23.78
CA PRO A 27 20.39 -40.80 -23.26
C PRO A 27 19.00 -41.42 -23.46
N GLU A 28 18.94 -42.67 -23.91
CA GLU A 28 17.69 -43.45 -24.04
C GLU A 28 17.32 -44.20 -22.74
N ALA A 29 16.03 -44.49 -22.57
CA ALA A 29 15.52 -45.37 -21.52
C ALA A 29 15.35 -46.80 -22.03
N GLN A 30 15.68 -47.80 -21.21
CA GLN A 30 15.61 -49.22 -21.59
C GLN A 30 14.18 -49.78 -21.52
N GLN A 31 13.81 -50.58 -22.53
CA GLN A 31 12.58 -51.39 -22.53
C GLN A 31 12.83 -52.79 -21.95
N LEU A 32 11.80 -53.37 -21.31
CA LEU A 32 11.66 -54.81 -21.08
C LEU A 32 10.20 -55.23 -21.27
N ASN A 33 9.97 -56.32 -22.01
CA ASN A 33 8.66 -56.96 -22.24
C ASN A 33 8.93 -58.42 -22.72
N PRO A 34 8.23 -59.44 -22.19
CA PRO A 34 7.09 -60.04 -22.91
C PRO A 34 5.93 -60.42 -21.92
N SER A 35 4.76 -60.98 -22.28
CA SER A 35 4.36 -61.87 -23.39
C SER A 35 2.83 -61.90 -23.65
N HIS A 36 2.40 -62.51 -24.77
CA HIS A 36 1.02 -62.76 -25.26
C HIS A 36 0.23 -63.86 -24.49
N PRO A 37 -1.09 -64.15 -24.76
CA PRO A 37 -1.94 -63.86 -25.94
C PRO A 37 -3.23 -63.03 -25.59
N ASP A 38 -4.39 -62.99 -26.28
CA ASP A 38 -4.98 -63.73 -27.42
C ASP A 38 -6.08 -62.91 -28.17
N CYS A 39 -6.82 -63.48 -29.14
CA CYS A 39 -7.89 -62.81 -29.92
C CYS A 39 -9.02 -63.75 -30.43
N PRO A 40 -10.26 -63.23 -30.56
CA PRO A 40 -10.91 -62.95 -31.87
C PRO A 40 -11.76 -61.64 -31.86
N SER A 41 -12.32 -61.05 -32.93
CA SER A 41 -12.35 -61.26 -34.41
C SER A 41 -12.80 -59.95 -35.13
N SER A 42 -13.20 -59.98 -36.42
CA SER A 42 -13.67 -58.83 -37.23
C SER A 42 -14.92 -59.20 -38.09
N PRO A 43 -15.64 -58.30 -38.82
CA PRO A 43 -15.13 -57.61 -40.03
C PRO A 43 -15.59 -56.13 -40.27
N ALA A 44 -15.09 -55.50 -41.35
CA ALA A 44 -15.37 -54.12 -41.82
C ALA A 44 -16.18 -54.09 -43.17
N PRO A 45 -16.32 -53.00 -43.97
CA PRO A 45 -15.23 -52.26 -44.67
C PRO A 45 -15.40 -50.72 -44.89
N ILE A 46 -14.53 -50.09 -45.71
CA ILE A 46 -14.36 -48.63 -46.00
C ILE A 46 -14.65 -48.31 -47.50
N PRO A 47 -14.80 -47.02 -47.95
CA PRO A 47 -13.71 -46.32 -48.70
C PRO A 47 -13.64 -44.75 -48.54
N LEU A 48 -12.47 -44.11 -48.33
CA LEU A 48 -11.49 -43.45 -49.27
C LEU A 48 -11.72 -41.97 -49.73
N LEU A 49 -10.99 -41.00 -49.14
CA LEU A 49 -9.87 -40.13 -49.69
C LEU A 49 -9.93 -39.44 -51.10
N PRO A 50 -9.13 -38.36 -51.47
CA PRO A 50 -8.11 -37.53 -50.78
C PRO A 50 -8.21 -35.94 -51.02
N PRO A 51 -7.20 -35.07 -51.39
CA PRO A 51 -7.02 -33.71 -50.77
C PRO A 51 -6.70 -32.50 -51.74
N LEU A 52 -5.96 -31.45 -51.27
CA LEU A 52 -5.25 -30.28 -51.94
C LEU A 52 -5.80 -28.87 -51.57
N GLN A 53 -5.13 -27.69 -51.77
CA GLN A 53 -3.77 -27.17 -51.41
C GLN A 53 -3.69 -25.61 -51.65
N PHE A 54 -3.00 -24.86 -50.79
CA PHE A 54 -2.23 -23.57 -51.00
C PHE A 54 -2.80 -22.24 -51.61
N HIS A 55 -2.94 -21.22 -50.74
CA HIS A 55 -2.37 -19.83 -50.79
C HIS A 55 -2.86 -18.69 -51.77
N PRO A 56 -2.49 -17.37 -51.56
CA PRO A 56 -3.37 -16.20 -51.82
C PRO A 56 -2.78 -15.06 -52.72
N LEU A 57 -3.45 -13.89 -52.85
CA LEU A 57 -2.88 -12.49 -52.74
C LEU A 57 -3.83 -11.30 -53.07
N CYS A 58 -3.69 -10.20 -52.30
CA CYS A 58 -3.76 -8.75 -52.57
C CYS A 58 -4.87 -7.94 -53.36
N ASN A 59 -5.32 -6.85 -52.69
CA ASN A 59 -5.50 -5.45 -53.14
C ASN A 59 -6.81 -4.93 -53.84
N ALA A 60 -7.02 -3.59 -53.73
CA ALA A 60 -8.18 -2.76 -54.15
C ALA A 60 -7.64 -1.46 -54.87
N PRO A 61 -8.35 -0.30 -55.08
CA PRO A 61 -9.77 0.10 -54.87
C PRO A 61 -10.44 1.03 -55.97
N SER A 62 -11.75 1.37 -55.80
CA SER A 62 -12.42 2.66 -56.19
C SER A 62 -12.63 3.07 -57.69
N PRO A 63 -13.49 4.08 -58.05
CA PRO A 63 -14.68 4.70 -57.40
C PRO A 63 -15.98 4.80 -58.30
N PRO A 64 -16.73 5.93 -58.55
CA PRO A 64 -18.19 6.00 -58.23
C PRO A 64 -19.16 6.60 -59.33
N LEU A 65 -20.49 6.73 -59.05
CA LEU A 65 -21.42 7.72 -59.71
C LEU A 65 -22.84 7.91 -59.05
N ALA A 66 -23.31 9.17 -59.00
CA ALA A 66 -24.65 9.81 -58.75
C ALA A 66 -25.91 9.00 -58.28
N VAL A 67 -26.64 9.30 -57.17
CA VAL A 67 -27.50 10.49 -56.82
C VAL A 67 -28.72 10.66 -57.77
N PRO A 68 -30.02 10.62 -57.33
CA PRO A 68 -30.63 11.67 -56.46
C PRO A 68 -31.79 11.35 -55.45
N SER A 69 -31.76 12.09 -54.33
CA SER A 69 -32.83 12.60 -53.42
C SER A 69 -34.30 12.07 -53.40
N ARG A 70 -34.81 11.76 -52.18
CA ARG A 70 -35.81 12.59 -51.45
C ARG A 70 -35.89 12.26 -49.94
N GLU A 71 -36.54 13.12 -49.13
CA GLU A 71 -36.78 12.93 -47.68
C GLU A 71 -37.74 11.73 -47.40
N SER A 72 -37.75 11.02 -46.26
CA SER A 72 -37.95 11.55 -44.90
C SER A 72 -37.74 10.49 -43.79
N PHE A 73 -37.23 10.93 -42.62
CA PHE A 73 -37.39 10.36 -41.26
C PHE A 73 -36.95 8.90 -40.91
N CYS A 74 -36.67 8.70 -39.62
CA CYS A 74 -36.49 7.42 -38.91
C CYS A 74 -35.31 6.52 -39.33
N LEU A 75 -34.10 6.87 -38.86
CA LEU A 75 -32.99 5.91 -38.73
C LEU A 75 -33.25 4.94 -37.56
N HIS A 76 -33.68 3.72 -37.89
CA HIS A 76 -33.18 2.54 -37.19
C HIS A 76 -31.92 2.09 -37.89
N ASP A 77 -30.81 1.97 -37.17
CA ASP A 77 -29.68 1.14 -37.60
C ASP A 77 -29.18 0.33 -36.38
N THR A 78 -28.68 -0.87 -36.65
CA THR A 78 -28.35 -1.88 -35.64
C THR A 78 -26.87 -2.18 -35.65
N SER A 79 -26.19 -1.89 -34.54
CA SER A 79 -24.83 -2.38 -34.28
C SER A 79 -24.69 -2.75 -32.80
N PRO A 80 -24.00 -3.86 -32.46
CA PRO A 80 -23.95 -4.40 -31.11
C PRO A 80 -23.03 -3.56 -30.20
N ALA A 81 -23.61 -2.60 -29.49
CA ALA A 81 -22.90 -1.75 -28.55
C ALA A 81 -22.59 -2.48 -27.22
N TRP A 82 -21.34 -2.94 -27.06
CA TRP A 82 -20.77 -3.29 -25.75
C TRP A 82 -20.03 -2.09 -25.15
N ASN A 83 -20.77 -0.99 -24.92
CA ASN A 83 -20.28 0.19 -24.21
C ASN A 83 -20.88 0.23 -22.80
N THR A 84 -20.11 -0.20 -21.81
CA THR A 84 -20.40 0.00 -20.38
C THR A 84 -19.16 0.56 -19.69
N PRO A 85 -19.05 1.89 -19.50
CA PRO A 85 -18.03 2.45 -18.61
C PRO A 85 -18.36 2.13 -17.15
N PRO A 86 -17.37 2.02 -16.25
CA PRO A 86 -17.60 1.87 -14.81
C PRO A 86 -17.95 3.22 -14.17
N ASP A 87 -19.14 3.74 -14.47
CA ASP A 87 -19.65 5.02 -13.91
C ASP A 87 -19.99 4.88 -12.42
N SER A 88 -18.98 5.06 -11.57
CA SER A 88 -19.15 5.27 -10.13
C SER A 88 -19.61 6.71 -9.85
N GLU A 89 -20.93 6.92 -9.80
CA GLU A 89 -21.55 8.18 -9.33
C GLU A 89 -21.44 8.33 -7.79
N LEU A 90 -20.22 8.50 -7.29
CA LEU A 90 -19.95 8.77 -5.87
C LEU A 90 -20.02 10.27 -5.48
N THR A 91 -20.72 11.11 -6.27
CA THR A 91 -20.83 12.56 -6.03
C THR A 91 -22.21 13.16 -6.38
N LYS A 92 -23.29 12.64 -5.78
CA LYS A 92 -24.62 13.31 -5.80
C LYS A 92 -25.38 13.24 -4.46
N HIS A 93 -24.81 13.85 -3.42
CA HIS A 93 -25.62 14.47 -2.36
C HIS A 93 -25.45 15.99 -2.41
N SER A 94 -26.55 16.71 -2.24
CA SER A 94 -26.67 18.12 -2.61
C SER A 94 -25.92 19.07 -1.68
N ALA A 95 -25.09 19.95 -2.25
CA ALA A 95 -24.53 21.07 -1.52
C ALA A 95 -25.67 22.00 -1.01
N SER A 96 -25.76 22.15 0.31
CA SER A 96 -26.47 23.25 0.97
C SER A 96 -25.49 23.91 1.94
N SER A 97 -25.35 25.23 1.84
CA SER A 97 -24.29 25.98 2.52
C SER A 97 -24.59 26.18 4.01
N TRP A 98 -23.66 25.81 4.87
CA TRP A 98 -23.71 26.10 6.30
C TRP A 98 -22.53 26.98 6.72
N VAL A 99 -22.81 28.27 6.83
CA VAL A 99 -21.91 29.26 7.44
C VAL A 99 -21.95 29.09 8.97
N HIS A 100 -20.81 29.25 9.63
CA HIS A 100 -20.69 29.07 11.09
C HIS A 100 -21.70 29.89 11.91
N ALA A 101 -22.30 29.23 12.90
CA ALA A 101 -22.83 29.87 14.10
C ALA A 101 -22.27 29.13 15.33
N SER A 102 -21.64 29.86 16.25
CA SER A 102 -21.03 29.29 17.46
C SER A 102 -22.05 29.17 18.60
N GLY A 103 -22.09 28.03 19.30
CA GLY A 103 -23.02 27.86 20.41
C GLY A 103 -22.90 26.57 21.23
N THR A 104 -22.36 26.71 22.44
CA THR A 104 -22.63 25.92 23.67
C THR A 104 -22.43 24.39 23.70
N ASN A 105 -21.67 23.95 24.72
CA ASN A 105 -21.49 22.56 25.14
C ASN A 105 -22.80 21.79 25.35
N SER A 106 -22.75 20.49 25.06
CA SER A 106 -23.49 19.47 25.83
C SER A 106 -22.58 18.26 26.06
N MET A 107 -22.27 17.94 27.31
CA MET A 107 -21.53 16.72 27.65
C MET A 107 -22.51 15.61 27.99
N ILE A 108 -22.48 14.52 27.23
CA ILE A 108 -23.21 13.29 27.55
C ILE A 108 -22.21 12.33 28.23
N ALA A 109 -22.33 12.21 29.56
CA ALA A 109 -21.61 11.20 30.32
C ALA A 109 -22.42 9.90 30.34
N LEU A 110 -21.76 8.77 30.09
CA LEU A 110 -22.29 7.42 30.26
C LEU A 110 -21.33 6.63 31.14
N ASP A 111 -21.88 5.97 32.16
CA ASP A 111 -21.14 5.23 33.17
C ASP A 111 -21.73 3.81 33.30
N ASN A 112 -20.95 2.84 32.82
CA ASN A 112 -20.94 1.39 33.09
C ASN A 112 -22.24 0.54 33.13
N THR A 113 -22.19 -0.57 32.39
CA THR A 113 -22.94 -1.82 32.64
C THR A 113 -21.96 -3.00 32.51
N GLU A 114 -22.06 -4.01 33.38
CA GLU A 114 -21.02 -5.04 33.58
C GLU A 114 -21.03 -6.22 32.57
N GLU A 115 -19.87 -6.84 32.38
CA GLU A 115 -19.63 -8.04 31.55
C GLU A 115 -19.58 -9.35 32.39
N ARG A 116 -19.30 -10.48 31.71
CA ARG A 116 -18.69 -11.69 32.31
C ARG A 116 -17.52 -12.16 31.44
N ASP A 117 -16.53 -12.76 32.08
CA ASP A 117 -15.14 -12.74 31.65
C ASP A 117 -14.76 -13.62 30.45
N LEU A 118 -13.80 -13.14 29.65
CA LEU A 118 -12.46 -13.74 29.59
C LEU A 118 -11.39 -12.73 29.09
N GLU A 119 -10.14 -12.94 29.52
CA GLU A 119 -8.92 -12.15 29.22
C GLU A 119 -8.84 -10.66 29.65
N GLY A 120 -8.36 -10.42 30.89
CA GLY A 120 -7.13 -9.62 31.02
C GLY A 120 -7.13 -8.23 31.70
N ALA A 121 -8.09 -7.88 32.57
CA ALA A 121 -8.08 -6.59 33.28
C ALA A 121 -8.03 -6.71 34.83
N GLY A 122 -7.73 -5.61 35.55
CA GLY A 122 -7.85 -5.58 37.01
C GLY A 122 -7.56 -4.24 37.70
N LEU A 123 -8.49 -3.81 38.57
CA LEU A 123 -8.28 -2.92 39.72
C LEU A 123 -9.43 -3.10 40.74
N VAL A 124 -9.38 -2.42 41.90
CA VAL A 124 -10.04 -2.87 43.15
C VAL A 124 -11.33 -2.11 43.54
N ARG A 125 -12.30 -2.86 44.09
CA ARG A 125 -13.63 -2.42 44.59
C ARG A 125 -13.59 -1.50 45.82
N PRO A 126 -14.68 -0.73 46.05
CA PRO A 126 -15.34 -0.75 47.36
C PRO A 126 -16.88 -0.84 47.29
N SER A 127 -17.54 -1.10 48.44
CA SER A 127 -18.99 -1.35 48.56
C SER A 127 -19.84 -0.11 48.87
N ALA A 128 -21.14 -0.19 48.61
CA ALA A 128 -22.19 0.82 48.92
C ALA A 128 -23.27 0.22 49.87
N PRO A 129 -24.47 0.81 50.12
CA PRO A 129 -24.97 2.19 49.93
C PRO A 129 -25.72 2.75 51.19
N ASN A 130 -26.50 3.84 50.98
CA ASN A 130 -27.63 4.43 51.76
C ASN A 130 -27.35 5.85 52.31
N GLY A 131 -28.29 6.81 52.28
CA GLY A 131 -29.62 6.83 51.64
C GLY A 131 -30.43 8.11 51.97
N ASP A 132 -31.24 8.57 51.01
CA ASP A 132 -32.32 9.57 51.11
C ASP A 132 -32.06 11.04 51.55
N ALA A 133 -33.06 11.88 51.25
CA ALA A 133 -33.14 13.35 51.37
C ALA A 133 -34.47 13.73 52.11
N PRO A 134 -35.11 14.93 52.05
CA PRO A 134 -34.84 16.16 51.26
C PRO A 134 -35.23 17.55 51.90
N LYS A 135 -35.07 18.62 51.07
CA LYS A 135 -35.87 19.88 50.97
C LYS A 135 -35.72 21.07 51.97
N HIS A 136 -35.58 22.27 51.36
CA HIS A 136 -35.91 23.66 51.79
C HIS A 136 -35.35 24.18 53.14
N GLU A 137 -35.02 25.47 53.33
CA GLU A 137 -35.67 26.72 52.88
C GLU A 137 -34.66 27.89 52.65
N VAL A 138 -35.13 29.14 52.47
CA VAL A 138 -34.33 30.33 52.12
C VAL A 138 -34.48 31.45 53.16
N SER A 139 -33.37 32.03 53.64
CA SER A 139 -33.36 33.35 54.31
C SER A 139 -31.97 34.01 54.29
N HIS A 140 -31.85 35.24 54.80
CA HIS A 140 -30.80 36.21 54.42
C HIS A 140 -29.81 36.63 55.54
N LEU A 141 -28.68 37.19 55.09
CA LEU A 141 -27.87 38.28 55.68
C LEU A 141 -26.75 38.00 56.73
N ARG A 142 -25.59 38.59 56.37
CA ARG A 142 -24.51 39.19 57.20
C ARG A 142 -23.39 38.33 57.80
N SER A 143 -22.23 38.98 57.80
CA SER A 143 -20.87 38.46 57.94
C SER A 143 -20.17 38.93 59.22
N ILE A 144 -19.35 38.07 59.84
CA ILE A 144 -18.13 38.41 60.61
C ILE A 144 -17.11 37.25 60.38
N PRO A 145 -15.76 37.47 60.34
CA PRO A 145 -14.86 36.56 59.63
C PRO A 145 -14.03 35.55 60.48
N ALA A 146 -13.72 34.42 59.81
CA ALA A 146 -12.53 33.56 59.88
C ALA A 146 -11.75 33.29 61.19
N ALA A 147 -11.58 31.99 61.49
CA ALA A 147 -10.49 31.44 62.33
C ALA A 147 -9.69 30.37 61.56
N THR A 148 -8.43 30.11 61.95
CA THR A 148 -7.40 29.51 61.07
C THR A 148 -7.16 27.99 61.27
N LYS A 149 -7.36 27.18 60.21
CA LYS A 149 -6.94 25.75 60.17
C LYS A 149 -6.28 25.26 58.85
N LYS A 150 -5.82 26.14 57.95
CA LYS A 150 -5.25 25.75 56.63
C LYS A 150 -3.76 25.35 56.60
N SER A 151 -3.04 25.33 57.72
CA SER A 151 -1.58 25.08 57.75
C SER A 151 -1.18 23.59 57.62
N ARG A 152 -1.88 22.67 58.32
CA ARG A 152 -1.46 21.25 58.42
C ARG A 152 -1.65 20.45 57.12
N GLN A 153 -2.76 20.64 56.40
CA GLN A 153 -3.04 19.92 55.13
C GLN A 153 -2.00 20.21 54.05
N ARG A 154 -1.56 21.47 53.88
CA ARG A 154 -0.55 21.81 52.86
C ARG A 154 0.77 21.09 53.09
N LYS A 155 1.23 20.98 54.34
CA LYS A 155 2.45 20.21 54.67
C LYS A 155 2.31 18.73 54.33
N LEU A 156 1.17 18.11 54.59
CA LEU A 156 0.92 16.71 54.24
C LEU A 156 0.94 16.50 52.71
N ILE A 157 0.31 17.38 51.94
CA ILE A 157 0.30 17.31 50.46
C ILE A 157 1.72 17.46 49.91
N TYR A 158 2.51 18.43 50.38
CA TYR A 158 3.90 18.57 49.93
C TYR A 158 4.79 17.37 50.33
N SER A 159 4.56 16.74 51.48
CA SER A 159 5.25 15.49 51.85
C SER A 159 4.86 14.32 50.95
N LEU A 160 3.59 14.20 50.55
CA LEU A 160 3.12 13.14 49.64
C LEU A 160 3.63 13.35 48.21
N VAL A 161 3.63 14.59 47.70
CA VAL A 161 4.24 14.92 46.40
C VAL A 161 5.76 14.68 46.43
N GLY A 162 6.44 15.07 47.51
CA GLY A 162 7.86 14.78 47.70
C GLY A 162 8.16 13.28 47.72
N LEU A 163 7.34 12.49 48.42
CA LEU A 163 7.47 11.03 48.45
C LEU A 163 7.19 10.41 47.07
N GLY A 164 6.18 10.89 46.34
CA GLY A 164 5.89 10.47 44.96
C GLY A 164 7.05 10.75 44.01
N LEU A 165 7.65 11.94 44.08
CA LEU A 165 8.83 12.30 43.29
C LEU A 165 10.07 11.47 43.68
N VAL A 166 10.25 11.14 44.96
CA VAL A 166 11.32 10.22 45.41
C VAL A 166 11.06 8.80 44.91
N ILE A 167 9.83 8.30 44.94
CA ILE A 167 9.48 6.99 44.38
C ILE A 167 9.70 6.97 42.87
N ILE A 168 9.30 8.01 42.14
CA ILE A 168 9.57 8.15 40.70
C ILE A 168 11.08 8.23 40.43
N ALA A 169 11.85 8.97 41.22
CA ALA A 169 13.30 9.03 41.11
C ALA A 169 13.99 7.69 41.44
N ILE A 170 13.42 6.90 42.35
CA ILE A 170 13.88 5.53 42.65
C ILE A 170 13.50 4.57 41.52
N ILE A 171 12.30 4.67 40.93
CA ILE A 171 11.88 3.84 39.78
C ILE A 171 12.72 4.18 38.54
N ILE A 172 12.91 5.47 38.23
CA ILE A 172 13.82 5.91 37.17
C ILE A 172 15.25 5.47 37.52
N GLY A 173 15.68 5.61 38.77
CA GLY A 173 16.99 5.19 39.25
C GLY A 173 17.23 3.68 39.10
N THR A 174 16.26 2.83 39.41
CA THR A 174 16.37 1.37 39.24
C THR A 174 16.22 0.97 37.78
N VAL A 175 15.33 1.57 36.99
CA VAL A 175 15.23 1.32 35.54
C VAL A 175 16.51 1.75 34.81
N VAL A 176 17.08 2.90 35.16
CA VAL A 176 18.37 3.38 34.60
C VAL A 176 19.53 2.53 35.12
N SER A 177 19.55 2.12 36.38
CA SER A 177 20.56 1.20 36.92
C SER A 177 20.49 -0.17 36.25
N MET A 178 19.28 -0.72 36.06
CA MET A 178 19.03 -1.98 35.33
C MET A 178 19.28 -1.87 33.82
N ARG A 179 19.23 -0.67 33.23
CA ARG A 179 19.78 -0.42 31.87
C ARG A 179 21.31 -0.38 31.90
N LYS A 180 21.92 0.27 32.89
CA LYS A 180 23.37 0.50 32.99
C LYS A 180 24.17 -0.74 33.40
N SER A 181 23.58 -1.65 34.19
CA SER A 181 24.17 -2.95 34.54
C SER A 181 24.01 -4.02 33.44
N ARG A 182 23.13 -3.80 32.45
CA ARG A 182 22.98 -4.65 31.27
C ARG A 182 23.88 -4.25 30.09
N LEU A 183 24.74 -3.25 30.27
CA LEU A 183 25.73 -2.77 29.30
C LEU A 183 27.14 -3.33 29.57
N GLY A 184 27.25 -4.45 30.29
CA GLY A 184 28.50 -5.22 30.37
C GLY A 184 28.84 -5.90 29.04
N ASP A 185 30.11 -6.23 28.82
CA ASP A 185 30.59 -6.87 27.59
C ASP A 185 29.70 -8.04 27.16
N LEU A 186 29.16 -7.97 25.94
CA LEU A 186 28.55 -9.12 25.30
C LEU A 186 29.66 -10.11 24.95
N GLY A 187 29.51 -11.35 25.39
CA GLY A 187 30.54 -12.37 25.22
C GLY A 187 30.85 -12.63 23.75
N LYS A 188 32.11 -12.99 23.44
CA LYS A 188 32.57 -13.31 22.08
C LYS A 188 31.58 -14.22 21.36
N THR A 189 31.02 -13.76 20.25
CA THR A 189 30.09 -14.52 19.42
C THR A 189 30.72 -15.83 18.94
N ASN A 190 30.01 -16.94 19.11
CA ASN A 190 30.36 -18.20 18.47
C ASN A 190 30.04 -18.09 16.96
N PRO A 191 31.04 -18.14 16.06
CA PRO A 191 30.79 -18.02 14.62
C PRO A 191 30.04 -19.22 14.02
N THR A 192 29.90 -20.32 14.77
CA THR A 192 29.28 -21.57 14.30
C THR A 192 27.76 -21.52 14.35
N ASP A 193 27.18 -20.88 15.37
CA ASP A 193 25.74 -20.92 15.67
C ASP A 193 25.14 -19.55 16.04
N GLY A 194 25.93 -18.48 16.01
CA GLY A 194 25.49 -17.13 16.32
C GLY A 194 25.23 -16.85 17.79
N THR A 195 25.60 -17.76 18.70
CA THR A 195 25.37 -17.56 20.14
C THR A 195 26.32 -16.53 20.76
N ILE A 196 25.77 -15.73 21.68
CA ILE A 196 26.49 -14.86 22.62
C ILE A 196 25.99 -15.15 24.04
N VAL A 197 26.86 -14.91 25.03
CA VAL A 197 26.47 -14.83 26.44
C VAL A 197 26.21 -13.36 26.76
N THR A 198 25.03 -13.05 27.28
CA THR A 198 24.65 -11.69 27.66
C THR A 198 25.30 -11.26 28.99
N ALA A 199 25.24 -9.96 29.30
CA ALA A 199 25.67 -9.44 30.61
C ALA A 199 24.88 -10.00 31.82
N SER A 200 23.72 -10.65 31.58
CA SER A 200 22.96 -11.37 32.62
C SER A 200 23.27 -12.87 32.69
N GLY A 201 24.15 -13.39 31.82
CA GLY A 201 24.51 -14.81 31.75
C GLY A 201 23.59 -15.66 30.87
N ASP A 202 22.63 -15.05 30.18
CA ASP A 202 21.73 -15.75 29.26
C ASP A 202 22.43 -16.08 27.93
N LEU A 203 22.04 -17.18 27.31
CA LEU A 203 22.39 -17.48 25.92
C LEU A 203 21.39 -16.81 24.97
N ALA A 204 21.88 -15.95 24.09
CA ALA A 204 21.10 -15.33 23.01
C ALA A 204 21.73 -15.67 21.65
N LYS A 205 20.91 -15.80 20.60
CA LYS A 205 21.37 -15.97 19.22
C LYS A 205 21.26 -14.65 18.43
N LEU A 206 22.18 -14.46 17.50
CA LEU A 206 22.24 -13.33 16.57
C LEU A 206 21.81 -13.67 15.15
N TRP A 207 21.82 -14.95 14.82
CA TRP A 207 21.28 -15.51 13.58
C TRP A 207 20.87 -16.97 13.81
N GLY A 208 20.08 -17.53 12.90
CA GLY A 208 19.59 -18.90 13.05
C GLY A 208 18.63 -19.36 11.97
N GLY A 209 17.88 -20.41 12.28
CA GLY A 209 16.95 -21.08 11.38
C GLY A 209 15.82 -21.81 12.13
N ASN A 210 15.15 -22.74 11.45
CA ASN A 210 13.93 -23.39 11.94
C ASN A 210 14.10 -24.06 13.32
N GLY A 211 13.19 -23.75 14.24
CA GLY A 211 13.17 -24.25 15.63
C GLY A 211 13.92 -23.37 16.63
N ASP A 212 14.58 -22.29 16.18
CA ASP A 212 15.20 -21.33 17.10
C ASP A 212 14.15 -20.47 17.83
N LYS A 213 14.42 -20.18 19.10
CA LYS A 213 13.58 -19.29 19.91
C LYS A 213 13.96 -17.83 19.68
N ILE A 214 13.02 -17.05 19.17
CA ILE A 214 13.14 -15.60 19.00
C ILE A 214 12.67 -14.90 20.29
N THR A 215 13.38 -13.84 20.67
CA THR A 215 12.91 -12.84 21.64
C THR A 215 12.70 -11.52 20.91
N THR A 216 11.56 -10.88 21.15
CA THR A 216 11.17 -9.60 20.53
C THR A 216 11.71 -8.39 21.30
N ASP A 217 11.57 -7.20 20.74
CA ASP A 217 11.96 -5.94 21.38
C ASP A 217 11.21 -5.69 22.71
N ASN A 218 9.94 -6.07 22.77
CA ASN A 218 9.07 -5.95 23.94
C ASN A 218 9.29 -7.08 24.97
N GLY A 219 9.97 -8.17 24.59
CA GLY A 219 10.35 -9.27 25.47
C GLY A 219 9.43 -10.49 25.43
N THR A 220 8.38 -10.52 24.59
CA THR A 220 7.73 -11.79 24.22
C THR A 220 8.68 -12.70 23.47
N THR A 221 8.35 -14.00 23.41
CA THR A 221 9.17 -14.99 22.71
C THR A 221 8.31 -15.97 21.93
N PHE A 222 8.69 -16.22 20.67
CA PHE A 222 8.07 -17.22 19.79
C PHE A 222 9.14 -18.17 19.21
N GLU A 223 8.70 -19.23 18.54
CA GLU A 223 9.57 -20.19 17.85
C GLU A 223 9.60 -19.87 16.35
N TYR A 224 10.79 -19.72 15.76
CA TYR A 224 10.95 -19.47 14.32
C TYR A 224 10.59 -20.74 13.53
N LYS A 225 9.37 -20.78 13.00
CA LYS A 225 8.81 -21.94 12.28
C LYS A 225 8.80 -21.67 10.78
N ASN A 226 9.89 -22.02 10.12
CA ASN A 226 10.04 -21.90 8.67
C ASN A 226 10.60 -23.21 8.09
N SER A 227 9.70 -24.12 7.72
CA SER A 227 10.03 -25.40 7.09
C SER A 227 10.57 -25.26 5.66
N LEU A 228 10.53 -24.07 5.07
CA LEU A 228 11.00 -23.78 3.71
C LEU A 228 12.50 -23.41 3.66
N GLY A 229 13.21 -23.60 4.77
CA GLY A 229 14.65 -23.40 4.89
C GLY A 229 15.07 -21.92 4.93
N GLY A 230 14.17 -21.04 5.37
CA GLY A 230 14.52 -19.64 5.67
C GLY A 230 15.50 -19.53 6.85
N THR A 231 16.20 -18.40 6.89
CA THR A 231 17.15 -18.02 7.95
C THR A 231 16.82 -16.64 8.48
N TRP A 232 17.17 -16.39 9.74
CA TRP A 232 16.97 -15.09 10.38
C TRP A 232 18.27 -14.50 10.91
N VAL A 233 18.35 -13.16 10.97
CA VAL A 233 19.53 -12.41 11.47
C VAL A 233 19.08 -11.16 12.23
N SER A 234 19.38 -11.04 13.52
CA SER A 234 19.03 -9.86 14.34
C SER A 234 20.08 -8.74 14.30
N ILE A 235 21.26 -8.97 13.74
CA ILE A 235 22.33 -7.97 13.63
C ILE A 235 21.84 -6.75 12.82
N PRO A 236 21.88 -5.52 13.37
CA PRO A 236 21.43 -4.31 12.68
C PRO A 236 22.12 -4.10 11.33
N PHE A 237 21.31 -3.78 10.30
CA PHE A 237 21.75 -3.57 8.92
C PHE A 237 22.50 -4.75 8.27
N ASN A 238 22.34 -5.96 8.81
CA ASN A 238 22.82 -7.19 8.17
C ASN A 238 21.75 -7.75 7.19
N ASP A 239 22.02 -7.61 5.90
CA ASP A 239 21.10 -7.94 4.81
C ASP A 239 21.27 -9.40 4.29
N THR A 240 21.80 -10.33 5.10
CA THR A 240 22.10 -11.74 4.69
C THR A 240 21.01 -12.77 5.00
N ALA A 241 19.95 -12.39 5.73
CA ALA A 241 18.82 -13.28 6.02
C ALA A 241 18.07 -13.70 4.74
N LYS A 242 17.38 -14.84 4.78
CA LYS A 242 16.59 -15.38 3.66
C LYS A 242 15.18 -15.78 4.11
N PRO A 243 14.12 -15.43 3.35
CA PRO A 243 12.77 -15.85 3.70
C PRO A 243 12.51 -17.33 3.38
N GLN A 244 13.19 -17.88 2.36
CA GLN A 244 13.23 -19.32 2.02
C GLN A 244 14.63 -19.67 1.48
N ALA A 245 15.02 -20.94 1.48
CA ALA A 245 16.37 -21.37 1.09
C ALA A 245 16.78 -20.95 -0.34
N ASP A 246 15.83 -20.96 -1.27
CA ASP A 246 15.93 -20.62 -2.70
C ASP A 246 15.75 -19.12 -3.00
N SER A 247 15.24 -18.34 -2.05
CA SER A 247 15.13 -16.88 -2.16
C SER A 247 16.50 -16.19 -2.00
N PRO A 248 16.76 -15.08 -2.72
CA PRO A 248 18.02 -14.36 -2.61
C PRO A 248 18.02 -13.49 -1.34
N PRO A 249 19.12 -13.45 -0.57
CA PRO A 249 19.26 -12.53 0.55
C PRO A 249 19.18 -11.07 0.07
N LEU A 250 18.92 -10.13 1.00
CA LEU A 250 18.63 -8.73 0.66
C LEU A 250 19.84 -8.00 0.04
N ASN A 251 21.07 -8.40 0.39
CA ASN A 251 22.30 -7.91 -0.24
C ASN A 251 22.57 -8.45 -1.66
N GLN A 252 21.62 -9.21 -2.25
CA GLN A 252 21.68 -9.64 -3.65
C GLN A 252 20.52 -8.99 -4.45
N PRO A 253 20.74 -8.67 -5.74
CA PRO A 253 19.70 -8.07 -6.57
C PRO A 253 18.52 -9.03 -6.77
N TRP A 254 17.32 -8.48 -6.88
CA TRP A 254 16.16 -9.24 -7.31
C TRP A 254 16.15 -9.33 -8.85
N ASP A 255 16.12 -10.55 -9.39
CA ASP A 255 15.91 -10.74 -10.82
C ASP A 255 14.41 -10.68 -11.15
N TYR A 256 13.95 -9.47 -11.44
CA TYR A 256 12.57 -9.20 -11.86
C TYR A 256 12.13 -9.98 -13.11
N SER A 257 13.06 -10.47 -13.95
CA SER A 257 12.70 -11.23 -15.17
C SER A 257 12.37 -12.69 -14.87
N THR A 258 13.00 -13.30 -13.85
CA THR A 258 12.87 -14.75 -13.57
C THR A 258 12.26 -15.10 -12.21
N ARG A 259 12.20 -14.16 -11.25
CA ARG A 259 11.68 -14.40 -9.90
C ARG A 259 10.35 -13.68 -9.65
N ARG A 260 9.31 -14.48 -9.44
CA ARG A 260 7.96 -14.04 -9.04
C ARG A 260 7.95 -13.40 -7.65
N ILE A 261 7.42 -12.19 -7.55
CA ILE A 261 7.09 -11.54 -6.29
C ILE A 261 5.80 -12.17 -5.74
N LEU A 262 5.89 -12.78 -4.56
CA LEU A 262 4.77 -13.35 -3.83
C LEU A 262 4.74 -12.67 -2.47
N GLY A 263 3.81 -11.74 -2.28
CA GLY A 263 3.72 -10.92 -1.08
C GLY A 263 2.32 -10.73 -0.54
N VAL A 264 2.24 -9.97 0.54
CA VAL A 264 1.01 -9.50 1.19
C VAL A 264 1.12 -8.01 1.48
N ASN A 265 -0.02 -7.35 1.57
CA ASN A 265 -0.11 -6.00 2.09
C ASN A 265 -0.23 -6.02 3.61
N LEU A 266 0.25 -4.95 4.24
CA LEU A 266 0.00 -4.61 5.64
C LEU A 266 -1.07 -3.50 5.72
N GLY A 267 -2.16 -3.67 4.96
CA GLY A 267 -3.31 -2.76 4.93
C GLY A 267 -4.02 -2.70 6.28
N GLY A 268 -4.69 -1.58 6.57
CA GLY A 268 -5.30 -1.32 7.87
C GLY A 268 -4.33 -1.19 9.05
N TRP A 269 -3.02 -0.98 8.83
CA TRP A 269 -2.02 -0.83 9.91
C TRP A 269 -1.52 0.60 10.12
N LEU A 270 -0.81 1.18 9.14
CA LEU A 270 -0.28 2.57 9.22
C LEU A 270 -1.14 3.58 8.44
N VAL A 271 -2.25 3.09 7.89
CA VAL A 271 -3.41 3.80 7.36
C VAL A 271 -4.61 2.92 7.71
N LEU A 272 -5.70 3.49 8.22
CA LEU A 272 -6.83 2.73 8.76
C LEU A 272 -8.01 2.58 7.81
N GLU A 273 -8.60 1.38 7.84
CA GLU A 273 -9.75 1.01 7.02
C GLU A 273 -10.82 0.28 7.85
N PRO A 274 -12.06 0.77 7.89
CA PRO A 274 -13.16 0.16 8.63
C PRO A 274 -13.39 -1.33 8.42
N PHE A 275 -13.16 -1.86 7.22
CA PHE A 275 -13.39 -3.29 6.94
C PHE A 275 -12.22 -4.18 7.38
N ILE A 276 -11.03 -3.61 7.59
CA ILE A 276 -9.83 -4.30 8.07
C ILE A 276 -9.71 -4.20 9.59
N THR A 277 -10.05 -3.04 10.17
CA THR A 277 -9.95 -2.76 11.61
C THR A 277 -11.28 -2.33 12.27
N PRO A 278 -12.42 -3.03 12.04
CA PRO A 278 -13.74 -2.60 12.53
C PRO A 278 -13.79 -2.26 14.02
N TYR A 279 -13.01 -2.95 14.87
CA TYR A 279 -12.95 -2.69 16.31
C TYR A 279 -12.62 -1.24 16.72
N LEU A 280 -11.90 -0.48 15.86
CA LEU A 280 -11.62 0.95 16.09
C LEU A 280 -12.82 1.85 15.80
N PHE A 281 -13.71 1.42 14.90
CA PHE A 281 -14.83 2.19 14.38
C PHE A 281 -16.17 1.80 15.02
N GLU A 282 -16.36 0.53 15.40
CA GLU A 282 -17.58 0.01 16.05
C GLU A 282 -18.03 0.77 17.31
N PRO A 283 -17.15 1.32 18.18
CA PRO A 283 -17.56 2.14 19.32
C PRO A 283 -18.27 3.44 18.94
N PHE A 284 -17.97 3.99 17.76
CA PHE A 284 -18.54 5.25 17.25
C PHE A 284 -19.76 5.03 16.36
N ASN A 285 -20.00 3.79 15.92
CA ASN A 285 -20.98 3.44 14.90
C ASN A 285 -22.22 2.72 15.49
N ASN A 286 -22.61 3.08 16.70
CA ASN A 286 -23.91 2.71 17.26
C ASN A 286 -24.99 3.52 16.53
N HIS A 287 -26.06 2.86 16.08
CA HIS A 287 -27.19 3.57 15.48
C HIS A 287 -27.81 4.52 16.51
N ASP A 288 -27.80 5.81 16.20
CA ASP A 288 -28.69 6.78 16.85
C ASP A 288 -30.15 6.29 16.68
N PRO A 289 -30.96 6.18 17.74
CA PRO A 289 -32.39 5.90 17.64
C PRO A 289 -33.15 6.83 16.67
N ASN A 290 -32.62 8.00 16.34
CA ASN A 290 -33.18 8.94 15.36
C ASN A 290 -32.72 8.68 13.91
N GLY A 291 -31.97 7.60 13.63
CA GLY A 291 -31.61 7.16 12.29
C GLY A 291 -30.60 8.05 11.54
N GLN A 292 -29.80 8.83 12.26
CA GLN A 292 -28.75 9.66 11.65
C GLN A 292 -27.64 8.79 11.02
N PRO A 293 -26.98 9.27 9.95
CA PRO A 293 -25.89 8.54 9.31
C PRO A 293 -24.68 8.44 10.25
N PRO A 294 -23.90 7.35 10.15
CA PRO A 294 -22.64 7.21 10.89
C PRO A 294 -21.66 8.34 10.56
N THR A 295 -21.07 8.94 11.60
CA THR A 295 -20.18 10.12 11.48
C THR A 295 -18.70 9.78 11.43
N VAL A 296 -18.32 8.55 11.78
CA VAL A 296 -16.94 8.07 11.83
C VAL A 296 -16.77 6.96 10.80
N VAL A 297 -16.21 7.31 9.64
CA VAL A 297 -16.23 6.54 8.38
C VAL A 297 -14.87 6.41 7.69
N ASP A 298 -13.83 7.01 8.25
CA ASP A 298 -12.45 7.06 7.76
C ASP A 298 -11.49 7.47 8.90
N GLU A 299 -10.17 7.44 8.66
CA GLU A 299 -9.17 7.81 9.69
C GLU A 299 -9.28 9.29 10.12
N TRP A 300 -9.64 10.20 9.20
CA TRP A 300 -9.88 11.62 9.50
C TRP A 300 -10.97 11.80 10.56
N THR A 301 -12.17 11.25 10.32
CA THR A 301 -13.32 11.37 11.21
C THR A 301 -13.14 10.59 12.50
N LEU A 302 -12.49 9.42 12.46
CA LEU A 302 -12.07 8.69 13.65
C LEU A 302 -11.11 9.53 14.51
N SER A 303 -10.16 10.23 13.90
CA SER A 303 -9.19 11.03 14.63
C SER A 303 -9.82 12.25 15.30
N VAL A 304 -10.77 12.91 14.62
CA VAL A 304 -11.61 13.97 15.21
C VAL A 304 -12.43 13.44 16.39
N ALA A 305 -13.01 12.23 16.27
CA ALA A 305 -13.84 11.62 17.32
C ALA A 305 -13.04 11.09 18.52
N LEU A 306 -11.76 10.72 18.32
CA LEU A 306 -10.86 10.30 19.40
C LEU A 306 -10.34 11.47 20.23
N GLY A 307 -10.02 12.61 19.60
CA GLY A 307 -9.50 13.80 20.28
C GLY A 307 -8.28 13.48 21.16
N ASP A 308 -8.36 13.81 22.46
CA ASP A 308 -7.30 13.54 23.45
C ASP A 308 -6.87 12.05 23.52
N LYS A 309 -7.70 11.10 23.07
CA LYS A 309 -7.38 9.67 23.04
C LYS A 309 -6.57 9.24 21.82
N LEU A 310 -6.49 10.06 20.77
CA LEU A 310 -5.91 9.74 19.46
C LEU A 310 -4.54 9.07 19.56
N ALA A 311 -3.60 9.72 20.27
CA ALA A 311 -2.23 9.25 20.40
C ALA A 311 -2.14 7.87 21.07
N PHE A 312 -2.93 7.64 22.13
CA PHE A 312 -2.97 6.36 22.84
C PHE A 312 -3.59 5.26 21.99
N THR A 313 -4.75 5.52 21.38
CA THR A 313 -5.50 4.52 20.60
C THR A 313 -4.74 4.08 19.35
N LEU A 314 -4.15 5.03 18.60
CA LEU A 314 -3.41 4.68 17.39
C LEU A 314 -2.02 4.13 17.68
N GLU A 315 -1.29 4.63 18.70
CA GLU A 315 -0.02 3.98 19.05
C GLU A 315 -0.23 2.54 19.55
N GLU A 316 -1.29 2.28 20.33
CA GLU A 316 -1.61 0.91 20.77
C GLU A 316 -1.98 0.02 19.58
N HIS A 317 -2.76 0.51 18.62
CA HIS A 317 -3.03 -0.19 17.36
C HIS A 317 -1.73 -0.48 16.59
N TYR A 318 -0.89 0.53 16.34
CA TYR A 318 0.38 0.35 15.63
C TYR A 318 1.31 -0.65 16.33
N ARG A 319 1.27 -0.72 17.67
CA ARG A 319 2.07 -1.63 18.50
C ARG A 319 1.57 -3.07 18.53
N THR A 320 0.27 -3.30 18.35
CA THR A 320 -0.38 -4.61 18.58
C THR A 320 -1.00 -5.24 17.35
N PHE A 321 -1.22 -4.48 16.26
CA PHE A 321 -1.76 -5.03 15.04
C PHE A 321 -0.69 -5.85 14.30
N ILE A 322 0.17 -5.26 13.48
CA ILE A 322 1.27 -6.03 12.87
C ILE A 322 2.48 -6.08 13.81
N THR A 323 2.98 -7.30 14.03
CA THR A 323 4.06 -7.61 14.97
C THR A 323 5.25 -8.26 14.27
N GLU A 324 6.34 -8.47 15.01
CA GLU A 324 7.49 -9.24 14.52
C GLU A 324 7.12 -10.68 14.10
N GLU A 325 6.15 -11.31 14.77
CA GLU A 325 5.76 -12.68 14.47
C GLU A 325 5.01 -12.77 13.14
N ASP A 326 4.20 -11.77 12.80
CA ASP A 326 3.54 -11.68 11.49
C ASP A 326 4.57 -11.71 10.34
N PHE A 327 5.69 -10.99 10.45
CA PHE A 327 6.77 -11.04 9.46
C PHE A 327 7.46 -12.41 9.38
N MET A 328 7.61 -13.12 10.49
CA MET A 328 8.11 -14.49 10.48
C MET A 328 7.13 -15.45 9.79
N GLN A 329 5.83 -15.33 10.10
CA GLN A 329 4.76 -16.15 9.50
C GLN A 329 4.61 -15.88 8.00
N ILE A 330 4.78 -14.63 7.54
CA ILE A 330 4.83 -14.26 6.11
C ILE A 330 5.96 -15.01 5.39
N ALA A 331 7.19 -14.95 5.92
CA ALA A 331 8.32 -15.68 5.34
C ALA A 331 8.10 -17.21 5.37
N ALA A 332 7.53 -17.74 6.46
CA ALA A 332 7.19 -19.16 6.59
C ALA A 332 6.11 -19.62 5.60
N ALA A 333 5.19 -18.75 5.20
CA ALA A 333 4.14 -19.01 4.21
C ALA A 333 4.64 -19.02 2.75
N GLY A 334 5.95 -19.01 2.52
CA GLY A 334 6.56 -18.97 1.17
C GLY A 334 6.50 -17.61 0.48
N LEU A 335 6.09 -16.56 1.19
CA LEU A 335 6.08 -15.18 0.69
C LEU A 335 7.47 -14.56 0.83
N ASN A 336 7.83 -13.69 -0.11
CA ASN A 336 9.17 -13.12 -0.22
C ASN A 336 9.21 -11.58 -0.18
N TRP A 337 8.04 -10.91 -0.21
CA TRP A 337 7.90 -9.46 -0.09
C TRP A 337 6.69 -9.04 0.78
N VAL A 338 6.69 -7.79 1.25
CA VAL A 338 5.52 -7.09 1.80
C VAL A 338 5.30 -5.72 1.13
N ARG A 339 4.05 -5.27 1.00
CA ARG A 339 3.69 -3.90 0.59
C ARG A 339 3.16 -3.16 1.82
N ILE A 340 3.67 -1.96 2.08
CA ILE A 340 3.41 -1.20 3.31
C ILE A 340 2.78 0.16 2.97
N PRO A 341 1.45 0.26 3.04
CA PRO A 341 0.71 1.51 3.01
C PRO A 341 1.17 2.48 4.11
N VAL A 342 1.42 3.74 3.75
CA VAL A 342 1.66 4.86 4.68
C VAL A 342 0.92 6.12 4.22
N GLY A 343 0.38 6.89 5.16
CA GLY A 343 -0.17 8.23 4.91
C GLY A 343 0.88 9.33 5.08
N TRP A 344 0.63 10.52 4.50
CA TRP A 344 1.58 11.65 4.59
C TRP A 344 1.84 12.12 6.03
N TRP A 345 0.89 11.89 6.94
CA TRP A 345 1.01 12.21 8.37
C TRP A 345 2.13 11.43 9.07
N MET A 346 2.72 10.42 8.43
CA MET A 346 4.00 9.83 8.87
C MET A 346 5.16 10.84 8.87
N ILE A 347 5.04 11.97 8.16
CA ILE A 347 6.08 13.00 8.02
C ILE A 347 5.71 14.29 8.78
N GLU A 348 4.56 14.90 8.46
CA GLU A 348 4.03 16.09 9.12
C GLU A 348 2.51 16.20 8.87
N THR A 349 1.82 16.98 9.70
CA THR A 349 0.44 17.44 9.52
C THR A 349 0.40 18.97 9.49
N TRP A 350 -0.63 19.56 8.87
CA TRP A 350 -0.83 21.02 8.85
C TRP A 350 -2.11 21.41 9.60
N ASP A 351 -2.24 22.68 9.98
CA ASP A 351 -3.40 23.22 10.72
C ASP A 351 -4.75 22.77 10.11
N GLY A 352 -5.56 22.08 10.92
CA GLY A 352 -6.87 21.54 10.53
C GLY A 352 -6.86 20.07 10.11
N GLU A 353 -5.70 19.43 9.98
CA GLU A 353 -5.59 17.98 9.75
C GLU A 353 -5.57 17.23 11.09
N PRO A 354 -6.44 16.23 11.31
CA PRO A 354 -6.63 15.62 12.63
C PRO A 354 -5.72 14.40 12.91
N PHE A 355 -4.89 13.98 11.95
CA PHE A 355 -4.13 12.73 12.03
C PHE A 355 -3.04 12.74 13.11
N LEU A 356 -2.63 11.55 13.54
CA LEU A 356 -1.52 11.40 14.48
C LEU A 356 -0.16 11.56 13.77
N GLU A 357 0.36 12.78 13.80
CA GLU A 357 1.65 13.15 13.20
C GLU A 357 2.83 12.30 13.68
N GLY A 358 3.65 11.83 12.74
CA GLY A 358 4.98 11.25 12.93
C GLY A 358 5.06 9.88 13.62
N VAL A 359 4.06 9.49 14.41
CA VAL A 359 4.12 8.27 15.24
C VAL A 359 4.20 7.00 14.39
N SER A 360 3.55 6.94 13.23
CA SER A 360 3.60 5.77 12.34
C SER A 360 5.02 5.49 11.80
N PHE A 361 5.90 6.49 11.72
CA PHE A 361 7.30 6.32 11.25
C PHE A 361 8.09 5.37 12.16
N LYS A 362 7.86 5.44 13.47
CA LYS A 362 8.44 4.52 14.48
C LYS A 362 8.11 3.05 14.17
N TYR A 363 6.91 2.79 13.66
CA TYR A 363 6.43 1.44 13.35
C TYR A 363 6.82 1.00 11.94
N PHE A 364 6.90 1.92 10.98
CA PHE A 364 7.57 1.70 9.70
C PHE A 364 9.05 1.29 9.89
N LEU A 365 9.80 1.94 10.80
CA LEU A 365 11.17 1.55 11.14
C LEU A 365 11.25 0.12 11.68
N LYS A 366 10.31 -0.29 12.54
CA LYS A 366 10.21 -1.69 13.01
C LYS A 366 9.91 -2.64 11.86
N ALA A 367 9.00 -2.29 10.96
CA ALA A 367 8.72 -3.08 9.75
C ALA A 367 9.97 -3.30 8.91
N LEU A 368 10.81 -2.27 8.70
CA LEU A 368 12.09 -2.41 7.99
C LEU A 368 13.15 -3.21 8.77
N GLN A 369 13.06 -3.30 10.10
CA GLN A 369 13.90 -4.16 10.92
C GLN A 369 13.46 -5.64 10.82
N TRP A 370 12.15 -5.90 10.96
CA TRP A 370 11.56 -7.23 10.87
C TRP A 370 11.65 -7.83 9.46
N ALA A 371 11.40 -7.02 8.42
CA ALA A 371 11.60 -7.40 7.02
C ALA A 371 13.04 -7.88 6.79
N ARG A 372 14.03 -7.09 7.22
CA ARG A 372 15.44 -7.47 7.14
C ARG A 372 15.75 -8.73 7.94
N LYS A 373 15.27 -8.82 9.18
CA LYS A 373 15.52 -9.96 10.07
C LYS A 373 15.10 -11.29 9.48
N TYR A 374 14.08 -11.30 8.61
CA TYR A 374 13.55 -12.49 7.94
C TYR A 374 13.77 -12.51 6.41
N GLY A 375 14.60 -11.61 5.86
CA GLY A 375 14.98 -11.58 4.45
C GLY A 375 13.89 -11.10 3.47
N LEU A 376 12.78 -10.56 3.97
CA LEU A 376 11.67 -10.04 3.17
C LEU A 376 12.01 -8.67 2.56
N ARG A 377 11.64 -8.48 1.29
CA ARG A 377 11.75 -7.17 0.60
C ARG A 377 10.48 -6.35 0.80
N VAL A 378 10.60 -5.03 0.70
CA VAL A 378 9.52 -4.08 0.95
C VAL A 378 9.22 -3.28 -0.32
N ASN A 379 7.95 -3.24 -0.70
CA ASN A 379 7.40 -2.12 -1.46
C ASN A 379 6.85 -1.09 -0.47
N LEU A 380 7.43 0.10 -0.43
CA LEU A 380 6.81 1.23 0.26
C LEU A 380 5.64 1.74 -0.59
N ASP A 381 4.51 2.07 0.01
CA ASP A 381 3.37 2.62 -0.71
C ASP A 381 2.85 3.91 -0.05
N LEU A 382 2.91 5.03 -0.77
CA LEU A 382 2.30 6.29 -0.33
C LEU A 382 0.80 6.23 -0.64
N HIS A 383 0.07 5.67 0.32
CA HIS A 383 -1.31 5.24 0.17
C HIS A 383 -2.32 6.41 0.19
N SER A 384 -1.89 7.54 0.75
CA SER A 384 -2.73 8.72 0.99
C SER A 384 -1.92 10.01 0.90
N VAL A 385 -2.51 11.04 0.28
CA VAL A 385 -1.87 12.35 0.06
C VAL A 385 -2.83 13.53 0.31
N PRO A 386 -2.31 14.75 0.60
CA PRO A 386 -3.14 15.94 0.84
C PRO A 386 -4.13 16.23 -0.30
N GLY A 387 -5.36 16.59 0.08
CA GLY A 387 -6.48 16.79 -0.85
C GLY A 387 -7.16 15.51 -1.34
N SER A 388 -6.61 14.32 -1.06
CA SER A 388 -7.02 13.00 -1.57
C SER A 388 -6.94 12.85 -3.10
N GLN A 389 -6.42 11.70 -3.52
CA GLN A 389 -6.27 11.28 -4.91
C GLN A 389 -7.42 10.40 -5.44
N ASN A 390 -8.33 9.93 -4.58
CA ASN A 390 -9.47 9.09 -4.99
C ASN A 390 -10.79 9.37 -4.24
N GLY A 391 -10.78 10.11 -3.13
CA GLY A 391 -11.98 10.37 -2.33
C GLY A 391 -12.53 9.16 -1.57
N TYR A 392 -11.78 8.04 -1.52
CA TYR A 392 -12.15 6.83 -0.79
C TYR A 392 -11.59 6.88 0.65
N ASN A 393 -12.20 6.14 1.58
CA ASN A 393 -11.85 6.15 3.01
C ASN A 393 -10.38 5.82 3.31
N HIS A 394 -9.80 4.82 2.63
CA HIS A 394 -8.39 4.42 2.73
C HIS A 394 -7.40 5.50 2.23
N SER A 395 -7.84 6.54 1.51
CA SER A 395 -7.02 7.74 1.30
C SER A 395 -6.94 8.64 2.56
N GLY A 396 -7.33 8.13 3.73
CA GLY A 396 -7.37 8.83 5.01
C GLY A 396 -8.63 9.68 5.21
N LYS A 397 -9.24 10.19 4.13
CA LYS A 397 -10.44 11.02 4.16
C LYS A 397 -11.37 10.75 2.96
N LEU A 398 -12.61 10.38 3.26
CA LEU A 398 -13.68 10.15 2.30
C LEU A 398 -14.19 11.46 1.65
N GLY A 399 -14.70 11.35 0.43
CA GLY A 399 -15.50 12.34 -0.28
C GLY A 399 -14.77 13.02 -1.44
N SER A 400 -14.16 14.17 -1.17
CA SER A 400 -13.63 15.10 -2.17
C SER A 400 -12.26 14.68 -2.72
N ILE A 401 -12.08 14.78 -4.04
CA ILE A 401 -10.76 14.75 -4.71
C ILE A 401 -10.34 16.19 -4.96
N ASN A 402 -9.20 16.57 -4.38
CA ASN A 402 -8.58 17.90 -4.50
C ASN A 402 -7.05 17.79 -4.68
N PHE A 403 -6.49 16.59 -4.88
CA PHE A 403 -5.14 16.39 -5.39
C PHE A 403 -5.12 16.62 -6.91
N LEU A 404 -4.31 17.57 -7.39
CA LEU A 404 -4.14 17.93 -8.81
C LEU A 404 -5.44 18.27 -9.58
N VAL A 405 -6.52 18.56 -8.85
CA VAL A 405 -7.86 18.98 -9.31
C VAL A 405 -8.34 20.12 -8.43
N GLY A 406 -9.18 21.01 -8.97
CA GLY A 406 -9.80 22.08 -8.18
C GLY A 406 -8.83 23.20 -7.80
N LEU A 407 -9.35 24.20 -7.09
CA LEU A 407 -8.60 25.44 -6.82
C LEU A 407 -7.29 25.20 -6.04
N MET A 408 -7.24 24.18 -5.17
CA MET A 408 -6.04 23.81 -4.40
C MET A 408 -5.20 22.69 -5.03
N GLY A 409 -5.59 22.19 -6.21
CA GLY A 409 -5.01 21.00 -6.84
C GLY A 409 -3.49 21.02 -6.97
N VAL A 410 -2.92 22.12 -7.44
CA VAL A 410 -1.46 22.25 -7.62
C VAL A 410 -0.74 22.43 -6.29
N ALA A 411 -1.31 23.16 -5.33
CA ALA A 411 -0.75 23.32 -4.00
C ALA A 411 -0.65 21.96 -3.28
N ASN A 412 -1.74 21.17 -3.31
CA ASN A 412 -1.78 19.80 -2.78
C ASN A 412 -0.76 18.87 -3.46
N ALA A 413 -0.60 18.97 -4.79
CA ALA A 413 0.40 18.19 -5.53
C ALA A 413 1.85 18.63 -5.22
N GLN A 414 2.10 19.93 -5.06
CA GLN A 414 3.40 20.47 -4.63
C GLN A 414 3.78 19.99 -3.22
N ARG A 415 2.81 19.97 -2.30
CA ARG A 415 2.97 19.38 -0.96
C ARG A 415 3.19 17.86 -1.01
N THR A 416 2.63 17.17 -2.00
CA THR A 416 2.89 15.73 -2.22
C THR A 416 4.31 15.47 -2.74
N LEU A 417 4.87 16.34 -3.59
CA LEU A 417 6.26 16.23 -4.05
C LEU A 417 7.25 16.30 -2.88
N ASN A 418 7.02 17.18 -1.89
CA ASN A 418 7.80 17.23 -0.65
C ASN A 418 7.87 15.85 0.05
N TYR A 419 6.74 15.16 0.18
CA TYR A 419 6.67 13.89 0.91
C TYR A 419 7.31 12.74 0.14
N ILE A 420 7.08 12.64 -1.16
CA ILE A 420 7.78 11.67 -2.02
C ILE A 420 9.30 11.92 -1.99
N ARG A 421 9.74 13.18 -1.94
CA ARG A 421 11.16 13.56 -1.79
C ARG A 421 11.76 13.07 -0.47
N THR A 422 11.11 13.34 0.66
CA THR A 422 11.58 12.88 1.98
C THR A 422 11.60 11.36 2.10
N LEU A 423 10.59 10.66 1.59
CA LEU A 423 10.57 9.20 1.56
C LEU A 423 11.70 8.65 0.68
N THR A 424 11.91 9.22 -0.52
CA THR A 424 13.01 8.85 -1.42
C THR A 424 14.38 9.07 -0.77
N GLN A 425 14.58 10.24 -0.15
CA GLN A 425 15.80 10.60 0.58
C GLN A 425 16.06 9.68 1.77
N PHE A 426 15.01 9.21 2.46
CA PHE A 426 15.13 8.26 3.56
C PHE A 426 15.47 6.84 3.08
N ILE A 427 14.68 6.26 2.18
CA ILE A 427 14.82 4.84 1.77
C ILE A 427 16.05 4.56 0.91
N SER A 428 16.61 5.59 0.26
CA SER A 428 17.79 5.44 -0.61
C SER A 428 19.13 5.52 0.14
N GLN A 429 19.12 5.66 1.47
CA GLN A 429 20.34 5.57 2.28
C GLN A 429 20.89 4.13 2.26
N PRO A 430 22.21 3.91 2.42
CA PRO A 430 22.83 2.58 2.43
C PRO A 430 22.19 1.60 3.43
N GLN A 431 21.66 2.10 4.54
CA GLN A 431 20.95 1.34 5.56
C GLN A 431 19.65 0.68 5.06
N TYR A 432 18.96 1.26 4.07
CA TYR A 432 17.58 0.91 3.72
C TYR A 432 17.38 0.46 2.27
N VAL A 433 18.27 0.84 1.35
CA VAL A 433 18.12 0.62 -0.10
C VAL A 433 17.96 -0.85 -0.52
N ASN A 434 18.56 -1.78 0.22
CA ASN A 434 18.43 -3.23 -0.02
C ASN A 434 17.09 -3.81 0.48
N VAL A 435 16.47 -3.16 1.48
CA VAL A 435 15.20 -3.61 2.09
C VAL A 435 14.01 -3.01 1.34
N VAL A 436 14.11 -1.76 0.89
CA VAL A 436 13.05 -1.03 0.16
C VAL A 436 13.47 -0.77 -1.31
N PRO A 437 13.58 -1.81 -2.16
CA PRO A 437 13.94 -1.66 -3.56
C PRO A 437 12.79 -1.16 -4.45
N MET A 438 11.55 -1.05 -3.95
CA MET A 438 10.41 -0.50 -4.68
C MET A 438 9.66 0.55 -3.84
N PHE A 439 9.10 1.55 -4.53
CA PHE A 439 8.26 2.58 -3.95
C PHE A 439 7.06 2.87 -4.89
N SER A 440 5.87 2.39 -4.53
CA SER A 440 4.59 2.88 -5.06
C SER A 440 4.37 4.32 -4.58
N ILE A 441 4.61 5.28 -5.48
CA ILE A 441 4.69 6.71 -5.14
C ILE A 441 3.34 7.38 -4.89
N LEU A 442 2.24 6.74 -5.32
CA LEU A 442 0.87 7.21 -5.12
C LEU A 442 -0.11 6.07 -5.40
N ASN A 443 -0.85 5.63 -4.38
CA ASN A 443 -1.87 4.61 -4.51
C ASN A 443 -3.14 5.11 -5.21
N GLU A 444 -3.79 4.27 -6.02
CA GLU A 444 -5.17 4.44 -6.53
C GLU A 444 -5.62 5.83 -7.05
N ALA A 445 -4.71 6.66 -7.58
CA ALA A 445 -5.08 7.96 -8.12
C ALA A 445 -6.13 7.85 -9.26
N LEU A 446 -7.35 8.36 -9.05
CA LEU A 446 -8.45 8.24 -10.02
C LEU A 446 -8.18 9.11 -11.25
N THR A 447 -7.43 8.60 -12.23
CA THR A 447 -7.05 9.33 -13.45
C THR A 447 -8.26 9.77 -14.29
N GLN A 448 -9.38 9.08 -14.20
CA GLN A 448 -10.65 9.48 -14.84
C GLN A 448 -11.24 10.75 -14.19
N LYS A 449 -10.90 11.03 -12.93
CA LYS A 449 -11.32 12.22 -12.19
C LYS A 449 -10.25 13.33 -12.18
N ILE A 450 -8.96 12.97 -12.26
CA ILE A 450 -7.82 13.91 -12.22
C ILE A 450 -7.33 14.33 -13.60
N GLY A 451 -7.41 13.44 -14.59
CA GLY A 451 -6.88 13.61 -15.94
C GLY A 451 -5.56 12.86 -16.15
N VAL A 452 -5.53 12.00 -17.18
CA VAL A 452 -4.33 11.23 -17.54
C VAL A 452 -3.13 12.12 -17.92
N PRO A 453 -3.26 13.21 -18.70
CA PRO A 453 -2.14 14.11 -18.98
C PRO A 453 -1.55 14.75 -17.72
N GLN A 454 -2.41 15.16 -16.78
CA GLN A 454 -2.03 15.78 -15.51
C GLN A 454 -1.22 14.80 -14.66
N MET A 455 -1.72 13.56 -14.50
CA MET A 455 -1.01 12.50 -13.79
C MET A 455 0.32 12.14 -14.45
N ARG A 456 0.39 12.09 -15.79
CA ARG A 456 1.64 11.87 -16.52
C ARG A 456 2.66 12.99 -16.32
N SER A 457 2.25 14.26 -16.25
CA SER A 457 3.15 15.36 -15.90
C SER A 457 3.66 15.27 -14.46
N PHE A 458 2.79 14.94 -13.50
CA PHE A 458 3.18 14.73 -12.10
C PHE A 458 4.17 13.57 -11.93
N TYR A 459 3.88 12.40 -12.51
CA TYR A 459 4.77 11.24 -12.44
C TYR A 459 6.13 11.47 -13.14
N LEU A 460 6.19 12.24 -14.23
CA LEU A 460 7.46 12.64 -14.82
C LEU A 460 8.25 13.60 -13.92
N GLU A 461 7.58 14.54 -13.24
CA GLU A 461 8.27 15.41 -12.26
C GLU A 461 8.82 14.62 -11.07
N VAL A 462 8.03 13.68 -10.52
CA VAL A 462 8.50 12.74 -9.50
C VAL A 462 9.69 11.91 -9.99
N TYR A 463 9.65 11.38 -11.22
CA TYR A 463 10.76 10.62 -11.79
C TYR A 463 12.06 11.44 -11.86
N LYS A 464 12.00 12.69 -12.38
CA LYS A 464 13.15 13.60 -12.43
C LYS A 464 13.74 13.81 -11.04
N MET A 465 12.88 14.08 -10.06
CA MET A 465 13.25 14.31 -8.67
C MET A 465 13.91 13.06 -8.06
N MET A 466 13.29 11.88 -8.20
CA MET A 466 13.81 10.62 -7.68
C MET A 466 15.17 10.27 -8.27
N ARG A 467 15.37 10.38 -9.59
CA ARG A 467 16.67 10.09 -10.23
C ARG A 467 17.70 11.19 -10.00
N GLY A 468 17.29 12.43 -9.77
CA GLY A 468 18.17 13.51 -9.29
C GLY A 468 18.69 13.29 -7.86
N ILE A 469 17.89 12.69 -6.99
CA ILE A 469 18.30 12.29 -5.64
C ILE A 469 19.20 11.04 -5.69
N THR A 470 18.76 10.01 -6.44
CA THR A 470 19.27 8.63 -6.30
C THR A 470 20.33 8.22 -7.32
N GLY A 471 20.35 8.85 -8.49
CA GLY A 471 21.14 8.40 -9.65
C GLY A 471 20.41 7.36 -10.51
N TYR A 472 21.14 6.73 -11.42
CA TYR A 472 20.63 5.77 -12.41
C TYR A 472 21.33 4.42 -12.27
N GLY A 473 20.63 3.32 -12.56
CA GLY A 473 21.20 1.97 -12.51
C GLY A 473 20.96 1.19 -11.22
N LEU A 474 21.46 -0.04 -11.18
CA LEU A 474 21.18 -1.02 -10.13
C LEU A 474 21.70 -0.58 -8.75
N GLY A 475 20.86 -0.71 -7.71
CA GLY A 475 21.19 -0.31 -6.34
C GLY A 475 21.19 1.21 -6.08
N LYS A 476 20.93 2.05 -7.08
CA LYS A 476 20.86 3.51 -6.94
C LYS A 476 19.47 3.97 -6.49
N GLY A 477 19.08 3.60 -5.27
CA GLY A 477 17.73 3.82 -4.75
C GLY A 477 16.66 2.86 -5.33
N PRO A 478 15.36 3.13 -5.12
CA PRO A 478 14.28 2.23 -5.49
C PRO A 478 13.88 2.31 -6.98
N MET A 479 13.21 1.26 -7.45
CA MET A 479 12.31 1.33 -8.60
C MET A 479 11.11 2.21 -8.25
N MET A 480 10.81 3.17 -9.12
CA MET A 480 9.63 4.02 -8.99
C MET A 480 8.43 3.26 -9.55
N ILE A 481 7.41 3.02 -8.74
CA ILE A 481 6.19 2.34 -9.16
C ILE A 481 5.05 3.35 -9.21
N ILE A 482 4.30 3.36 -10.32
CA ILE A 482 3.08 4.15 -10.49
C ILE A 482 1.86 3.21 -10.51
N HIS A 483 0.75 3.62 -9.90
CA HIS A 483 -0.52 2.89 -10.02
C HIS A 483 -1.20 3.16 -11.38
N ASP A 484 -1.95 2.17 -11.89
CA ASP A 484 -2.68 2.25 -13.18
C ASP A 484 -3.69 3.41 -13.23
N GLY A 485 -4.22 3.79 -12.07
CA GLY A 485 -5.25 4.82 -11.94
C GLY A 485 -6.55 4.46 -12.66
N PHE A 486 -6.85 3.16 -12.75
CA PHE A 486 -8.01 2.53 -13.37
C PHE A 486 -8.10 2.80 -14.88
N GLN A 487 -7.05 2.43 -15.61
CA GLN A 487 -6.83 2.73 -17.04
C GLN A 487 -6.76 1.46 -17.91
N GLY A 488 -7.91 0.81 -18.07
CA GLY A 488 -8.05 -0.34 -18.96
C GLY A 488 -9.47 -0.89 -19.02
N ALA A 489 -9.60 -2.07 -19.63
CA ALA A 489 -10.78 -2.92 -19.54
C ALA A 489 -10.30 -4.36 -19.29
N GLY A 490 -10.54 -4.87 -18.08
CA GLY A 490 -9.83 -6.03 -17.53
C GLY A 490 -8.52 -5.63 -16.84
N ALA A 491 -7.83 -6.60 -16.23
CA ALA A 491 -6.62 -6.33 -15.46
C ALA A 491 -5.36 -6.37 -16.34
N GLY A 492 -4.58 -5.29 -16.31
CA GLY A 492 -3.48 -5.05 -17.24
C GLY A 492 -3.83 -3.98 -18.28
N HIS A 493 -2.82 -3.26 -18.75
CA HIS A 493 -2.98 -1.87 -19.15
C HIS A 493 -3.23 -1.69 -20.64
N THR A 494 -4.17 -0.82 -20.99
CA THR A 494 -4.22 -0.18 -22.31
C THR A 494 -3.85 1.31 -22.26
N GLY A 495 -3.90 1.95 -21.08
CA GLY A 495 -3.67 3.40 -20.93
C GLY A 495 -2.22 3.85 -20.69
N TRP A 496 -1.25 2.95 -20.44
CA TRP A 496 0.12 3.33 -20.05
C TRP A 496 1.24 2.84 -20.98
N GLY A 497 0.95 2.00 -21.99
CA GLY A 497 1.96 1.49 -22.92
C GLY A 497 2.84 2.58 -23.54
N GLY A 498 4.16 2.38 -23.52
CA GLY A 498 5.15 3.35 -24.01
C GLY A 498 5.37 4.63 -23.19
N TYR A 499 4.60 4.87 -22.11
CA TYR A 499 4.85 6.02 -21.23
C TYR A 499 6.25 5.93 -20.58
N LEU A 500 6.99 7.04 -20.61
CA LEU A 500 8.38 7.14 -20.16
C LEU A 500 9.33 6.05 -20.69
N LYS A 501 9.10 5.55 -21.91
CA LYS A 501 10.02 4.62 -22.58
C LYS A 501 11.47 5.12 -22.55
N GLY A 502 12.36 4.32 -21.97
CA GLY A 502 13.77 4.66 -21.70
C GLY A 502 14.07 5.11 -20.26
N ALA A 503 13.06 5.31 -19.40
CA ALA A 503 13.25 5.72 -18.00
C ALA A 503 13.81 4.62 -17.10
N ASP A 504 14.78 4.96 -16.27
CA ASP A 504 15.50 4.03 -15.41
C ASP A 504 14.64 3.52 -14.23
N ARG A 505 14.42 2.21 -14.19
CA ARG A 505 13.68 1.53 -13.10
C ARG A 505 12.32 2.18 -12.82
N ILE A 506 11.43 2.10 -13.79
CA ILE A 506 10.01 2.37 -13.62
C ILE A 506 9.21 1.06 -13.72
N GLY A 507 8.30 0.85 -12.78
CA GLY A 507 7.40 -0.29 -12.74
C GLY A 507 5.94 0.16 -12.55
N LEU A 508 5.03 -0.80 -12.62
CA LEU A 508 3.61 -0.50 -12.80
C LEU A 508 2.72 -1.39 -11.93
N ASP A 509 1.91 -0.76 -11.09
CA ASP A 509 1.04 -1.39 -10.09
C ASP A 509 -0.41 -1.45 -10.64
N THR A 510 -0.99 -2.65 -10.68
CA THR A 510 -2.37 -2.89 -11.15
C THR A 510 -3.20 -3.49 -10.01
N HIS A 511 -4.20 -2.77 -9.50
CA HIS A 511 -5.13 -3.36 -8.54
C HIS A 511 -6.22 -4.14 -9.26
N THR A 512 -6.60 -5.33 -8.76
CA THR A 512 -7.67 -6.10 -9.40
C THR A 512 -8.49 -6.96 -8.45
N TYR A 513 -9.81 -6.83 -8.57
CA TYR A 513 -10.80 -7.40 -7.67
C TYR A 513 -12.04 -7.84 -8.45
N PHE A 514 -12.54 -9.04 -8.21
CA PHE A 514 -13.88 -9.43 -8.69
C PHE A 514 -15.01 -8.89 -7.79
N ALA A 515 -14.66 -8.37 -6.61
CA ALA A 515 -15.61 -7.91 -5.59
C ALA A 515 -16.45 -6.71 -6.04
N PHE A 516 -15.84 -5.67 -6.60
CA PHE A 516 -16.49 -4.36 -6.83
C PHE A 516 -17.09 -4.19 -8.23
N ASP A 517 -16.82 -5.16 -9.10
CA ASP A 517 -17.23 -5.18 -10.50
C ASP A 517 -18.73 -5.57 -10.64
N LYS A 518 -19.18 -5.86 -11.87
CA LYS A 518 -20.52 -6.44 -12.09
C LYS A 518 -20.68 -7.77 -11.33
N GLN A 519 -21.56 -7.77 -10.33
CA GLN A 519 -21.87 -8.93 -9.50
C GLN A 519 -22.36 -10.14 -10.31
N SER A 520 -21.98 -11.34 -9.90
CA SER A 520 -22.27 -12.61 -10.58
C SER A 520 -22.53 -13.74 -9.56
N ASN A 521 -23.49 -14.64 -9.81
CA ASN A 521 -23.74 -15.82 -8.98
C ASN A 521 -22.94 -17.05 -9.46
N ASP A 522 -21.81 -16.80 -10.13
CA ASP A 522 -21.05 -17.80 -10.84
C ASP A 522 -20.65 -18.99 -9.96
N SER A 523 -20.58 -20.18 -10.56
CA SER A 523 -20.24 -21.39 -9.83
C SER A 523 -18.85 -21.31 -9.20
N LEU A 524 -18.68 -21.99 -8.07
CA LEU A 524 -17.38 -22.18 -7.41
C LEU A 524 -16.29 -22.60 -8.43
N GLY A 525 -16.59 -23.62 -9.24
CA GLY A 525 -15.70 -24.12 -10.29
C GLY A 525 -15.37 -23.09 -11.39
N TYR A 526 -16.23 -22.14 -11.72
CA TYR A 526 -15.90 -21.05 -12.65
C TYR A 526 -15.06 -19.96 -11.98
N ASN A 527 -15.47 -19.53 -10.77
CA ASN A 527 -14.74 -18.56 -9.98
C ASN A 527 -13.27 -18.95 -9.77
N SER A 528 -12.99 -20.23 -9.51
CA SER A 528 -11.65 -20.71 -9.19
C SER A 528 -10.62 -20.59 -10.32
N PHE A 529 -11.01 -20.37 -11.59
CA PHE A 529 -10.09 -20.10 -12.70
C PHE A 529 -10.30 -18.75 -13.39
N LYS A 530 -11.22 -17.88 -12.91
CA LYS A 530 -11.40 -16.51 -13.43
C LYS A 530 -10.07 -15.73 -13.59
N PRO A 531 -9.09 -15.77 -12.65
CA PRO A 531 -7.81 -15.08 -12.83
C PRO A 531 -7.09 -15.42 -14.15
N CYS A 532 -7.15 -16.68 -14.55
CA CYS A 532 -6.47 -17.21 -15.74
C CYS A 532 -7.06 -16.68 -17.05
N THR A 533 -8.35 -16.33 -17.06
CA THR A 533 -9.05 -15.82 -18.25
C THR A 533 -9.17 -14.31 -18.25
N TYR A 534 -9.33 -13.68 -17.08
CA TYR A 534 -9.54 -12.23 -16.95
C TYR A 534 -8.26 -11.41 -16.75
N TRP A 535 -7.20 -11.97 -16.14
CA TRP A 535 -6.03 -11.20 -15.70
C TRP A 535 -4.73 -11.58 -16.43
N ALA A 536 -4.44 -12.88 -16.59
CA ALA A 536 -3.15 -13.37 -17.10
C ALA A 536 -2.72 -12.74 -18.44
N LYS A 537 -3.68 -12.48 -19.34
CA LYS A 537 -3.42 -11.82 -20.63
C LYS A 537 -2.91 -10.39 -20.47
N GLY A 538 -3.61 -9.55 -19.71
CA GLY A 538 -3.27 -8.15 -19.60
C GLY A 538 -1.96 -7.92 -18.85
N PHE A 539 -1.62 -8.78 -17.90
CA PHE A 539 -0.31 -8.78 -17.24
C PHE A 539 0.83 -9.09 -18.23
N ASN A 540 0.71 -10.13 -19.05
CA ASN A 540 1.73 -10.44 -20.06
C ASN A 540 1.82 -9.38 -21.18
N GLN A 541 0.70 -8.75 -21.54
CA GLN A 541 0.71 -7.58 -22.43
C GLN A 541 1.42 -6.38 -21.80
N THR A 542 1.17 -6.09 -20.52
CA THR A 542 1.81 -4.98 -19.78
C THR A 542 3.33 -5.18 -19.66
N ASN A 543 3.77 -6.40 -19.36
CA ASN A 543 5.20 -6.77 -19.33
C ASN A 543 5.88 -6.67 -20.71
N THR A 544 5.11 -6.51 -21.80
CA THR A 544 5.60 -6.30 -23.16
C THR A 544 5.56 -4.82 -23.58
N ASP A 545 4.45 -4.12 -23.31
CA ASP A 545 4.18 -2.76 -23.82
C ASP A 545 4.67 -1.63 -22.89
N PHE A 546 4.89 -1.93 -21.61
CA PHE A 546 5.42 -1.00 -20.61
C PHE A 546 6.75 -1.50 -20.03
N GLY A 547 6.75 -2.70 -19.47
CA GLY A 547 7.82 -3.23 -18.63
C GLY A 547 7.28 -3.85 -17.35
N PHE A 548 8.14 -3.98 -16.34
CA PHE A 548 7.83 -4.71 -15.11
C PHE A 548 6.53 -4.25 -14.44
N ASN A 549 5.59 -5.19 -14.30
CA ASN A 549 4.33 -4.97 -13.61
C ASN A 549 4.07 -6.02 -12.52
N PHE A 550 3.21 -5.64 -11.57
CA PHE A 550 2.70 -6.52 -10.53
C PHE A 550 1.29 -6.10 -10.09
N ALA A 551 0.60 -7.00 -9.41
CA ALA A 551 -0.65 -6.68 -8.72
C ALA A 551 -0.33 -6.23 -7.30
N GLY A 552 -0.34 -4.93 -7.00
CA GLY A 552 -0.15 -4.43 -5.64
C GLY A 552 -1.30 -4.80 -4.74
N GLU A 553 -2.48 -5.06 -5.30
CA GLU A 553 -3.63 -5.54 -4.57
C GLU A 553 -4.50 -6.51 -5.38
N TYR A 554 -4.87 -7.61 -4.73
CA TYR A 554 -5.93 -8.54 -5.13
C TYR A 554 -6.43 -9.30 -3.89
N SER A 555 -7.65 -9.82 -3.90
CA SER A 555 -8.20 -10.65 -2.81
C SER A 555 -8.90 -11.91 -3.35
N LEU A 556 -9.49 -12.74 -2.47
CA LEU A 556 -10.28 -13.91 -2.89
C LEU A 556 -11.78 -13.57 -3.08
N ALA A 557 -12.18 -12.32 -2.89
CA ALA A 557 -13.57 -11.92 -2.91
C ALA A 557 -14.15 -11.89 -4.33
N VAL A 558 -15.16 -12.73 -4.57
CA VAL A 558 -15.87 -12.89 -5.86
C VAL A 558 -17.14 -12.04 -5.95
N ASN A 559 -17.44 -11.29 -4.89
CA ASN A 559 -18.55 -10.36 -4.71
C ASN A 559 -18.19 -9.35 -3.60
N ASP A 560 -19.03 -8.34 -3.37
CA ASP A 560 -18.80 -7.32 -2.33
C ASP A 560 -19.44 -7.61 -0.97
N CYS A 561 -19.68 -8.88 -0.63
CA CYS A 561 -20.18 -9.27 0.69
C CYS A 561 -19.11 -9.10 1.78
N GLY A 562 -19.34 -8.19 2.73
CA GLY A 562 -18.48 -8.02 3.89
C GLY A 562 -18.99 -6.97 4.89
N LEU A 563 -18.49 -7.04 6.13
CA LEU A 563 -18.67 -5.96 7.11
C LEU A 563 -17.93 -4.71 6.61
N TRP A 564 -18.70 -3.71 6.19
CA TRP A 564 -18.21 -2.40 5.75
C TRP A 564 -17.23 -2.42 4.58
N LEU A 565 -17.28 -3.45 3.73
CA LEU A 565 -16.42 -3.56 2.55
C LEU A 565 -16.65 -2.44 1.52
N ASN A 566 -17.88 -1.93 1.43
CA ASN A 566 -18.23 -0.71 0.67
C ASN A 566 -18.16 0.58 1.53
N ASN A 567 -17.47 0.52 2.65
CA ASN A 567 -17.45 1.47 3.78
C ASN A 567 -18.66 1.39 4.76
N ILE A 568 -18.50 2.04 5.91
CA ILE A 568 -19.47 2.15 6.99
C ILE A 568 -20.77 2.80 6.51
N GLY A 569 -21.90 2.18 6.88
CA GLY A 569 -23.24 2.63 6.49
C GLY A 569 -23.66 2.29 5.06
N VAL A 570 -22.77 1.70 4.26
CA VAL A 570 -23.02 1.32 2.86
C VAL A 570 -23.32 -0.18 2.76
N GLY A 571 -24.34 -0.54 1.97
CA GLY A 571 -24.73 -1.93 1.71
C GLY A 571 -23.88 -2.66 0.65
N SER A 572 -24.22 -3.91 0.36
CA SER A 572 -23.56 -4.74 -0.67
C SER A 572 -24.36 -4.72 -1.98
N ARG A 573 -23.69 -4.72 -3.13
CA ARG A 573 -24.33 -4.86 -4.45
C ARG A 573 -24.87 -6.28 -4.63
N TYR A 574 -24.13 -7.28 -4.13
CA TYR A 574 -24.47 -8.69 -4.31
C TYR A 574 -25.84 -9.07 -3.75
N ASP A 575 -26.19 -8.59 -2.55
CA ASP A 575 -27.47 -8.86 -1.90
C ASP A 575 -28.55 -7.80 -2.19
N GLY A 576 -28.23 -6.78 -3.00
CA GLY A 576 -29.14 -5.70 -3.37
C GLY A 576 -29.40 -4.66 -2.28
N THR A 577 -28.48 -4.49 -1.32
CA THR A 577 -28.57 -3.46 -0.26
C THR A 577 -27.75 -2.20 -0.56
N TYR A 578 -26.94 -2.17 -1.62
CA TYR A 578 -26.19 -0.98 -2.05
C TYR A 578 -27.11 0.10 -2.69
N PRO A 579 -26.90 1.40 -2.43
CA PRO A 579 -25.94 1.96 -1.47
C PRO A 579 -26.43 1.89 -0.02
N SER A 580 -27.74 1.80 0.23
CA SER A 580 -28.29 1.64 1.59
C SER A 580 -29.51 0.72 1.60
N THR A 581 -29.70 -0.01 2.70
CA THR A 581 -30.84 -0.93 2.90
C THR A 581 -32.21 -0.25 2.77
N ASN A 582 -32.30 1.04 3.11
CA ASN A 582 -33.53 1.83 3.06
C ASN A 582 -33.82 2.39 1.65
N SER A 583 -32.78 2.60 0.84
CA SER A 583 -32.85 3.16 -0.51
C SER A 583 -31.82 2.47 -1.44
N PRO A 584 -32.03 1.20 -1.83
CA PRO A 584 -31.10 0.47 -2.69
C PRO A 584 -31.29 0.81 -4.17
N ASP A 585 -30.18 0.92 -4.91
CA ASP A 585 -30.17 1.12 -6.36
C ASP A 585 -30.33 -0.22 -7.09
N THR A 586 -31.54 -0.77 -7.01
CA THR A 586 -31.93 -2.02 -7.67
C THR A 586 -31.95 -1.94 -9.20
N LYS A 587 -31.77 -0.74 -9.78
CA LYS A 587 -31.71 -0.53 -11.24
C LYS A 587 -30.30 -0.81 -11.78
N ASN A 588 -29.28 -0.22 -11.16
CA ASN A 588 -27.89 -0.39 -11.60
C ASN A 588 -27.21 -1.56 -10.89
N PHE A 589 -27.63 -1.89 -9.66
CA PHE A 589 -27.15 -2.99 -8.84
C PHE A 589 -28.30 -3.93 -8.41
N PRO A 590 -28.93 -4.65 -9.35
CA PRO A 590 -29.96 -5.63 -9.03
C PRO A 590 -29.38 -6.79 -8.18
N LYS A 591 -30.15 -7.25 -7.19
CA LYS A 591 -29.77 -8.36 -6.29
C LYS A 591 -29.39 -9.62 -7.07
N VAL A 592 -28.25 -10.21 -6.70
CA VAL A 592 -27.68 -11.42 -7.32
C VAL A 592 -27.77 -12.65 -6.41
N GLY A 593 -27.64 -12.48 -5.09
CA GLY A 593 -27.73 -13.58 -4.13
C GLY A 593 -28.00 -13.12 -2.70
N SER A 594 -27.55 -13.91 -1.71
CA SER A 594 -27.46 -13.47 -0.31
C SER A 594 -26.02 -13.50 0.17
N CYS A 595 -25.66 -12.62 1.09
CA CYS A 595 -24.30 -12.55 1.63
C CYS A 595 -24.01 -13.56 2.75
N ASP A 596 -25.04 -14.17 3.37
CA ASP A 596 -24.90 -15.12 4.48
C ASP A 596 -23.88 -16.26 4.23
N PRO A 597 -23.80 -16.89 3.03
CA PRO A 597 -22.82 -17.94 2.76
C PRO A 597 -21.38 -17.45 2.68
N TRP A 598 -21.14 -16.15 2.51
CA TRP A 598 -19.82 -15.56 2.27
C TRP A 598 -19.21 -14.91 3.52
N THR A 599 -20.01 -14.62 4.54
CA THR A 599 -19.56 -13.89 5.75
C THR A 599 -19.11 -14.79 6.89
N ASP A 600 -19.73 -15.96 7.11
CA ASP A 600 -19.31 -16.92 8.15
C ASP A 600 -18.56 -18.12 7.55
N TYR A 601 -17.22 -18.02 7.54
CA TYR A 601 -16.32 -19.05 7.03
C TYR A 601 -16.40 -20.41 7.77
N ARG A 602 -17.01 -20.45 8.97
CA ARG A 602 -17.19 -21.68 9.75
C ARG A 602 -18.26 -22.57 9.11
N THR A 603 -19.11 -22.01 8.24
CA THR A 603 -20.16 -22.71 7.48
C THR A 603 -19.68 -23.23 6.12
N TRP A 604 -18.49 -22.82 5.65
CA TRP A 604 -18.00 -23.14 4.31
C TRP A 604 -17.73 -24.65 4.14
N SER A 605 -18.34 -25.22 3.10
CA SER A 605 -18.14 -26.64 2.75
C SER A 605 -16.69 -26.91 2.30
N PRO A 606 -16.24 -28.19 2.33
CA PRO A 606 -14.94 -28.57 1.78
C PRO A 606 -14.75 -28.14 0.33
N ASP A 607 -15.80 -28.21 -0.50
CA ASP A 607 -15.76 -27.78 -1.90
C ASP A 607 -15.60 -26.26 -2.04
N MET A 608 -16.25 -25.48 -1.16
CA MET A 608 -16.09 -24.02 -1.12
C MET A 608 -14.67 -23.65 -0.68
N LYS A 609 -14.14 -24.29 0.37
CA LYS A 609 -12.74 -24.09 0.79
C LYS A 609 -11.74 -24.50 -0.30
N LYS A 610 -11.96 -25.62 -1.01
CA LYS A 610 -11.12 -26.00 -2.17
C LYS A 610 -11.20 -24.96 -3.28
N SER A 611 -12.40 -24.53 -3.64
CA SER A 611 -12.62 -23.51 -4.69
C SER A 611 -11.91 -22.19 -4.38
N ILE A 612 -11.84 -21.80 -3.10
CA ILE A 612 -11.16 -20.59 -2.64
C ILE A 612 -9.63 -20.80 -2.63
N ALA A 613 -9.15 -22.01 -2.32
CA ALA A 613 -7.73 -22.37 -2.44
C ALA A 613 -7.25 -22.44 -3.90
N ASP A 614 -8.08 -22.99 -4.79
CA ASP A 614 -7.85 -22.98 -6.23
C ASP A 614 -7.78 -21.53 -6.74
N LEU A 615 -8.74 -20.66 -6.35
CA LEU A 615 -8.75 -19.23 -6.66
C LEU A 615 -7.48 -18.51 -6.16
N ALA A 616 -7.04 -18.79 -4.93
CA ALA A 616 -5.81 -18.21 -4.39
C ALA A 616 -4.57 -18.60 -5.21
N ALA A 617 -4.51 -19.85 -5.66
CA ALA A 617 -3.41 -20.36 -6.46
C ALA A 617 -3.44 -19.81 -7.91
N THR A 618 -4.60 -19.78 -8.56
CA THR A 618 -4.75 -19.25 -9.93
C THR A 618 -4.54 -17.75 -10.00
N SER A 619 -4.91 -16.99 -8.96
CA SER A 619 -4.57 -15.57 -8.83
C SER A 619 -3.05 -15.35 -8.85
N GLN A 620 -2.30 -16.03 -7.97
CA GLN A 620 -0.84 -15.92 -7.95
C GLN A 620 -0.18 -16.37 -9.27
N ASP A 621 -0.78 -17.35 -9.97
CA ASP A 621 -0.24 -17.84 -11.24
C ASP A 621 -0.51 -16.89 -12.42
N ALA A 622 -1.71 -16.30 -12.49
CA ALA A 622 -2.10 -15.35 -13.52
C ALA A 622 -1.39 -14.01 -13.38
N LEU A 623 -1.30 -13.49 -12.15
CA LEU A 623 -0.71 -12.18 -11.84
C LEU A 623 0.82 -12.23 -11.85
N GLN A 624 1.42 -13.39 -11.52
CA GLN A 624 2.85 -13.72 -11.48
C GLN A 624 3.67 -12.94 -10.44
N ASN A 625 3.52 -11.62 -10.39
CA ASN A 625 4.00 -10.75 -9.32
C ASN A 625 2.77 -10.17 -8.61
N SER A 626 2.59 -10.45 -7.32
CA SER A 626 1.34 -10.14 -6.63
C SER A 626 1.52 -9.93 -5.12
N PHE A 627 0.84 -8.92 -4.59
CA PHE A 627 0.66 -8.67 -3.16
C PHE A 627 -0.82 -8.82 -2.81
N PHE A 628 -1.15 -9.75 -1.91
CA PHE A 628 -2.52 -9.99 -1.49
C PHE A 628 -3.03 -8.88 -0.55
N TRP A 629 -4.29 -8.44 -0.72
CA TRP A 629 -4.99 -7.52 0.17
C TRP A 629 -5.95 -8.30 1.09
N THR A 630 -5.67 -8.46 2.38
CA THR A 630 -4.51 -8.02 3.18
C THR A 630 -3.95 -9.20 3.99
N TRP A 631 -2.80 -9.04 4.66
CA TRP A 631 -2.25 -10.09 5.52
C TRP A 631 -3.25 -10.59 6.57
N ARG A 632 -4.02 -9.68 7.19
CA ARG A 632 -4.89 -10.02 8.32
C ARG A 632 -6.00 -8.98 8.53
N ILE A 633 -7.20 -9.42 8.90
CA ILE A 633 -8.31 -8.58 9.36
C ILE A 633 -8.34 -8.60 10.91
N SER A 634 -8.87 -7.57 11.59
CA SER A 634 -9.03 -7.59 13.06
C SER A 634 -10.18 -8.51 13.51
N HIS A 635 -10.45 -8.56 14.82
CA HIS A 635 -11.77 -8.98 15.31
C HIS A 635 -12.80 -7.86 15.07
N SER A 636 -14.09 -8.19 15.14
CA SER A 636 -15.17 -7.25 15.40
C SER A 636 -15.56 -7.37 16.88
N ILE A 637 -15.85 -6.25 17.56
CA ILE A 637 -16.35 -6.27 18.95
C ILE A 637 -17.82 -6.73 19.02
N ARG A 638 -18.54 -6.69 17.90
CA ARG A 638 -19.94 -7.11 17.77
C ARG A 638 -20.09 -8.58 17.40
N THR A 639 -19.10 -9.17 16.74
CA THR A 639 -19.06 -10.61 16.39
C THR A 639 -17.71 -11.23 16.75
N PRO A 640 -17.33 -11.30 18.04
CA PRO A 640 -15.99 -11.75 18.46
C PRO A 640 -15.67 -13.21 18.04
N ASP A 641 -16.67 -14.08 17.93
CA ASP A 641 -16.52 -15.48 17.52
C ASP A 641 -16.26 -15.68 16.00
N VAL A 642 -16.20 -14.59 15.22
CA VAL A 642 -16.04 -14.62 13.75
C VAL A 642 -15.10 -13.50 13.31
N LYS A 643 -14.01 -13.86 12.62
CA LYS A 643 -13.25 -12.90 11.81
C LYS A 643 -14.14 -12.35 10.69
N PRO A 644 -14.43 -11.04 10.64
CA PRO A 644 -15.13 -10.47 9.50
C PRO A 644 -14.28 -10.59 8.23
N ASN A 645 -14.93 -10.48 7.07
CA ASN A 645 -14.28 -10.37 5.76
C ASN A 645 -13.26 -11.49 5.44
N PRO A 646 -13.60 -12.78 5.63
CA PRO A 646 -12.65 -13.90 5.55
C PRO A 646 -12.00 -14.13 4.17
N MET A 647 -12.56 -13.57 3.10
CA MET A 647 -11.96 -13.60 1.74
C MET A 647 -10.82 -12.58 1.56
N TRP A 648 -10.57 -11.75 2.58
CA TRP A 648 -9.58 -10.66 2.62
C TRP A 648 -8.51 -10.86 3.72
N ASP A 649 -8.55 -11.98 4.46
CA ASP A 649 -7.61 -12.30 5.55
C ASP A 649 -6.67 -13.46 5.13
N TYR A 650 -5.42 -13.13 4.77
CA TYR A 650 -4.44 -14.15 4.34
C TYR A 650 -4.07 -15.12 5.47
N GLN A 651 -3.85 -14.60 6.68
CA GLN A 651 -3.46 -15.38 7.86
C GLN A 651 -4.58 -16.37 8.27
N LEU A 652 -5.83 -15.93 8.26
CA LEU A 652 -6.99 -16.80 8.49
C LEU A 652 -7.08 -17.88 7.39
N GLY A 653 -6.84 -17.53 6.14
CA GLY A 653 -6.82 -18.49 5.03
C GLY A 653 -5.79 -19.61 5.23
N LEU A 654 -4.59 -19.28 5.72
CA LEU A 654 -3.57 -20.26 6.12
C LEU A 654 -4.05 -21.14 7.28
N GLN A 655 -4.62 -20.54 8.33
CA GLN A 655 -5.13 -21.24 9.51
C GLN A 655 -6.31 -22.18 9.20
N GLN A 656 -7.13 -21.83 8.21
CA GLN A 656 -8.40 -22.50 7.90
C GLN A 656 -8.36 -23.38 6.65
N GLY A 657 -7.21 -23.44 5.97
CA GLY A 657 -6.93 -24.37 4.87
C GLY A 657 -7.42 -23.95 3.48
N TRP A 658 -7.90 -22.71 3.29
CA TRP A 658 -8.21 -22.18 1.95
C TRP A 658 -7.11 -21.28 1.37
N ILE A 659 -6.01 -21.08 2.09
CA ILE A 659 -4.74 -20.62 1.52
C ILE A 659 -3.66 -21.65 1.85
N ARG A 660 -2.81 -21.88 0.87
CA ARG A 660 -1.83 -22.97 0.80
C ARG A 660 -0.53 -22.57 1.53
N PRO A 661 0.03 -23.39 2.46
CA PRO A 661 1.15 -23.00 3.35
C PRO A 661 2.50 -22.61 2.72
N ASP A 662 2.66 -22.70 1.40
CA ASP A 662 3.86 -22.28 0.68
C ASP A 662 3.44 -21.63 -0.64
N ALA A 663 3.46 -20.31 -0.71
CA ALA A 663 3.00 -19.54 -1.87
C ALA A 663 3.68 -19.96 -3.19
N ARG A 664 4.92 -20.47 -3.18
CA ARG A 664 5.73 -20.73 -4.39
C ARG A 664 5.11 -21.75 -5.34
N GLY A 665 4.48 -22.80 -4.81
CA GLY A 665 3.80 -23.85 -5.60
C GLY A 665 2.46 -23.42 -6.23
N SER A 666 2.24 -22.12 -6.45
CA SER A 666 1.14 -21.59 -7.29
C SER A 666 1.48 -21.65 -8.79
N VAL A 667 2.77 -21.74 -9.14
CA VAL A 667 3.23 -21.85 -10.53
C VAL A 667 2.56 -23.03 -11.25
N GLY A 668 1.83 -22.75 -12.34
CA GLY A 668 1.09 -23.74 -13.13
C GLY A 668 -0.33 -24.05 -12.64
N ALA A 669 -0.79 -23.44 -11.53
CA ALA A 669 -2.15 -23.61 -11.03
C ALA A 669 -3.22 -23.26 -12.08
N CYS A 670 -2.98 -22.29 -12.96
CA CYS A 670 -3.94 -21.95 -14.02
C CYS A 670 -4.16 -23.11 -15.00
N ALA A 671 -3.10 -23.81 -15.41
CA ALA A 671 -3.23 -24.99 -16.27
C ALA A 671 -3.93 -26.15 -15.52
N LEU A 672 -3.57 -26.37 -14.25
CA LEU A 672 -4.12 -27.43 -13.41
C LEU A 672 -5.62 -27.26 -13.16
N VAL A 673 -6.07 -26.07 -12.73
CA VAL A 673 -7.47 -25.82 -12.38
C VAL A 673 -8.33 -25.71 -13.63
N ALA A 674 -7.86 -25.10 -14.72
CA ALA A 674 -8.60 -25.11 -15.99
C ALA A 674 -8.87 -26.55 -16.47
N ALA A 675 -7.87 -27.44 -16.42
CA ALA A 675 -8.04 -28.85 -16.79
C ALA A 675 -9.06 -29.58 -15.88
N GLN A 676 -9.10 -29.27 -14.58
CA GLN A 676 -10.14 -29.81 -13.65
C GLN A 676 -11.56 -29.36 -14.03
N GLN A 677 -11.71 -28.21 -14.68
CA GLN A 677 -13.00 -27.69 -15.17
C GLN A 677 -13.30 -28.07 -16.64
N GLY A 678 -12.48 -28.94 -17.26
CA GLY A 678 -12.60 -29.28 -18.68
C GLY A 678 -12.24 -28.15 -19.65
N ALA A 679 -11.61 -27.08 -19.16
CA ALA A 679 -11.17 -25.92 -19.91
C ALA A 679 -9.67 -25.99 -20.26
N THR A 680 -9.25 -25.17 -21.22
CA THR A 680 -7.81 -24.94 -21.50
C THR A 680 -7.43 -23.55 -21.01
N ALA A 681 -6.39 -23.46 -20.18
CA ALA A 681 -5.86 -22.17 -19.74
C ALA A 681 -5.35 -21.35 -20.94
N PRO A 682 -5.70 -20.06 -21.09
CA PRO A 682 -5.25 -19.26 -22.23
C PRO A 682 -3.73 -19.14 -22.27
N VAL A 683 -3.11 -19.59 -23.36
CA VAL A 683 -1.67 -19.34 -23.62
C VAL A 683 -1.50 -17.86 -23.97
N GLN A 684 -0.76 -17.13 -23.13
CA GLN A 684 -0.48 -15.70 -23.30
C GLN A 684 1.04 -15.52 -23.28
N PRO A 685 1.72 -15.39 -24.43
CA PRO A 685 3.18 -15.40 -24.48
C PRO A 685 3.77 -14.07 -23.99
N TRP A 686 4.60 -14.14 -22.95
CA TRP A 686 5.60 -13.13 -22.62
C TRP A 686 7.00 -13.75 -22.78
N SER A 687 8.00 -12.95 -23.14
CA SER A 687 9.35 -13.42 -23.48
C SER A 687 10.23 -13.78 -22.28
N GLY A 688 9.78 -13.52 -21.05
CA GLY A 688 10.54 -13.84 -19.83
C GLY A 688 11.76 -12.93 -19.59
N LYS A 689 11.86 -11.77 -20.24
CA LYS A 689 12.97 -10.84 -20.06
C LYS A 689 12.59 -9.38 -20.28
N PHE A 690 12.90 -8.54 -19.29
CA PHE A 690 12.87 -7.08 -19.41
C PHE A 690 14.14 -6.52 -20.05
N ALA A 691 14.03 -5.33 -20.66
CA ALA A 691 15.18 -4.58 -21.13
C ALA A 691 15.95 -3.97 -19.95
N ASP A 692 17.28 -3.95 -20.04
CA ASP A 692 18.18 -3.52 -18.96
C ASP A 692 17.76 -2.20 -18.28
N TRP A 693 17.32 -1.19 -19.03
CA TRP A 693 16.88 0.10 -18.49
C TRP A 693 15.61 0.03 -17.62
N GLN A 694 14.70 -0.91 -17.89
CA GLN A 694 13.48 -1.11 -17.08
C GLN A 694 13.80 -1.61 -15.67
N ILE A 695 14.95 -2.27 -15.49
CA ILE A 695 15.36 -2.89 -14.22
C ILE A 695 16.70 -2.35 -13.66
N GLY A 696 17.28 -1.33 -14.29
CA GLY A 696 18.54 -0.68 -13.87
C GLY A 696 19.82 -1.40 -14.28
N GLY A 697 19.73 -2.43 -15.12
CA GLY A 697 20.90 -3.13 -15.67
C GLY A 697 21.71 -2.28 -16.65
N GLY A 698 22.95 -2.71 -16.91
CA GLY A 698 23.77 -2.27 -18.04
C GLY A 698 24.45 -0.89 -17.94
N SER A 699 23.96 0.06 -17.14
CA SER A 699 24.63 1.37 -16.98
C SER A 699 24.16 2.21 -15.78
N ASP A 700 25.12 2.90 -15.14
CA ASP A 700 24.88 3.96 -14.14
C ASP A 700 24.67 5.35 -14.79
N ALA A 701 24.75 5.46 -16.12
CA ALA A 701 24.62 6.73 -16.83
C ALA A 701 23.15 7.22 -16.92
N PRO A 702 22.91 8.54 -16.99
CA PRO A 702 21.58 9.10 -17.26
C PRO A 702 20.95 8.51 -18.52
N ARG A 703 19.71 8.03 -18.41
CA ARG A 703 18.99 7.39 -19.52
C ARG A 703 18.24 8.40 -20.38
N ILE A 704 18.15 8.11 -21.68
CA ILE A 704 17.41 8.93 -22.64
C ILE A 704 15.96 8.45 -22.66
N ILE A 705 15.06 9.27 -22.11
CA ILE A 705 13.61 9.11 -22.29
C ILE A 705 13.23 9.60 -23.68
N ASP A 706 12.23 8.96 -24.30
CA ASP A 706 11.59 9.42 -25.53
C ASP A 706 11.27 10.94 -25.49
N PRO A 707 11.89 11.76 -26.37
CA PRO A 707 11.65 13.20 -26.42
C PRO A 707 10.18 13.60 -26.65
N ALA A 708 9.36 12.75 -27.27
CA ALA A 708 7.94 13.02 -27.44
C ALA A 708 7.18 12.99 -26.09
N GLN A 709 7.56 12.09 -25.16
CA GLN A 709 7.02 12.07 -23.80
C GLN A 709 7.44 13.32 -23.02
N LEU A 710 8.69 13.75 -23.18
CA LEU A 710 9.21 14.97 -22.55
C LEU A 710 8.53 16.24 -23.10
N ALA A 711 8.21 16.29 -24.39
CA ALA A 711 7.49 17.40 -25.00
C ALA A 711 6.02 17.49 -24.56
N LEU A 712 5.36 16.35 -24.34
CA LEU A 712 3.96 16.30 -23.91
C LEU A 712 3.76 16.54 -22.41
N TYR A 713 4.66 16.00 -21.57
CA TYR A 713 4.46 15.94 -20.11
C TYR A 713 5.55 16.65 -19.29
N GLY A 714 6.60 17.18 -19.94
CA GLY A 714 7.76 17.75 -19.25
C GLY A 714 7.51 19.05 -18.49
N GLN A 715 6.38 19.73 -18.76
CA GLN A 715 5.98 20.96 -18.07
C GLN A 715 5.39 20.65 -16.69
N TRP A 716 5.96 21.27 -15.65
CA TRP A 716 5.43 21.26 -14.29
C TRP A 716 5.26 22.70 -13.75
N PRO A 717 4.12 23.05 -13.12
CA PRO A 717 2.85 22.31 -13.09
C PRO A 717 2.26 22.08 -14.49
N PRO A 718 1.25 21.21 -14.64
CA PRO A 718 0.52 21.02 -15.91
C PRO A 718 -0.06 22.36 -16.40
N SER A 719 -0.20 22.53 -17.71
CA SER A 719 -0.74 23.76 -18.30
C SER A 719 -2.20 24.04 -17.90
N GLN A 720 -2.98 22.97 -17.71
CA GLN A 720 -4.38 22.99 -17.32
C GLN A 720 -4.65 21.82 -16.35
N ILE A 721 -5.52 22.03 -15.36
CA ILE A 721 -6.11 20.98 -14.52
C ILE A 721 -7.63 21.18 -14.48
N PHE A 722 -8.39 20.11 -14.20
CA PHE A 722 -9.84 20.20 -14.12
C PHE A 722 -10.31 21.09 -12.96
N GLU A 723 -11.36 21.86 -13.19
CA GLU A 723 -12.01 22.69 -12.16
C GLU A 723 -12.72 21.82 -11.11
N GLN A 724 -13.21 20.65 -11.53
CA GLN A 724 -13.88 19.67 -10.67
C GLN A 724 -13.59 18.22 -11.11
N PRO A 725 -13.65 17.24 -10.18
CA PRO A 725 -13.35 15.84 -10.44
C PRO A 725 -14.14 15.26 -11.63
N GLY A 726 -13.43 14.91 -12.70
CA GLY A 726 -14.00 14.28 -13.90
C GLY A 726 -14.85 15.19 -14.80
N GLN A 727 -14.73 16.51 -14.67
CA GLN A 727 -15.40 17.47 -15.57
C GLN A 727 -14.49 17.92 -16.71
N THR A 728 -15.08 18.40 -17.80
CA THR A 728 -14.34 19.00 -18.94
C THR A 728 -13.89 20.43 -18.67
N ALA A 729 -14.55 21.14 -17.74
CA ALA A 729 -14.15 22.47 -17.31
C ALA A 729 -12.75 22.42 -16.67
N SER A 730 -11.86 23.31 -17.13
CA SER A 730 -10.43 23.27 -16.83
C SER A 730 -9.89 24.68 -16.64
N TYR A 731 -9.13 24.89 -15.56
CA TYR A 731 -8.51 26.19 -15.30
C TYR A 731 -7.54 26.57 -16.43
N PRO A 732 -7.75 27.69 -17.14
CA PRO A 732 -7.06 27.97 -18.40
C PRO A 732 -5.62 28.48 -18.21
N ASP A 733 -5.28 29.01 -17.04
CA ASP A 733 -3.91 29.36 -16.65
C ASP A 733 -3.65 28.92 -15.21
N VAL A 734 -2.99 27.78 -15.06
CA VAL A 734 -2.62 27.16 -13.79
C VAL A 734 -1.66 28.02 -12.96
N LYS A 735 -0.98 29.02 -13.55
CA LYS A 735 -0.13 29.96 -12.81
C LYS A 735 -0.93 30.91 -11.92
N ASN A 736 -2.23 31.08 -12.19
CA ASN A 736 -3.10 31.93 -11.39
C ASN A 736 -3.71 31.21 -10.18
N LEU A 737 -3.64 29.88 -10.13
CA LEU A 737 -4.13 29.09 -9.00
C LEU A 737 -3.24 29.27 -7.74
N PRO A 738 -3.78 29.02 -6.54
CA PRO A 738 -2.98 28.77 -5.34
C PRO A 738 -1.81 27.81 -5.58
N GLN A 739 -0.62 28.28 -5.22
CA GLN A 739 0.62 27.50 -5.25
C GLN A 739 1.46 27.84 -4.01
N TYR A 740 2.35 26.92 -3.65
CA TYR A 740 3.30 27.06 -2.56
C TYR A 740 4.66 27.53 -3.08
N THR A 741 5.43 28.19 -2.22
CA THR A 741 6.78 28.69 -2.55
C THR A 741 7.83 27.65 -2.15
N PRO A 742 8.76 27.25 -3.04
CA PRO A 742 9.84 26.31 -2.73
C PRO A 742 10.97 27.03 -1.95
N THR A 743 10.67 27.47 -0.73
CA THR A 743 11.58 28.26 0.12
C THR A 743 11.64 27.79 1.58
N GLY A 744 10.93 26.73 1.93
CA GLY A 744 11.02 26.10 3.25
C GLY A 744 12.24 25.17 3.40
N THR A 745 12.45 24.71 4.63
CA THR A 745 13.41 23.66 4.99
C THR A 745 12.74 22.28 4.84
N PRO A 746 13.39 21.27 4.22
CA PRO A 746 12.84 19.92 4.14
C PRO A 746 12.64 19.26 5.50
N VAL A 747 11.52 18.51 5.65
CA VAL A 747 11.31 17.65 6.81
C VAL A 747 12.11 16.36 6.64
N ILE A 748 12.97 16.04 7.61
CA ILE A 748 13.89 14.91 7.55
C ILE A 748 13.46 13.84 8.55
N LEU A 749 13.06 12.67 8.05
CA LEU A 749 12.74 11.49 8.84
C LEU A 749 14.03 10.91 9.46
N LYS A 750 14.28 11.19 10.74
CA LYS A 750 15.50 10.77 11.44
C LYS A 750 15.27 9.44 12.19
N PRO A 751 15.96 8.35 11.80
CA PRO A 751 15.78 7.07 12.47
C PRO A 751 16.48 7.05 13.84
N GLU A 752 15.86 6.40 14.83
CA GLU A 752 16.51 6.12 16.11
C GLU A 752 17.67 5.10 15.92
N PRO A 753 18.75 5.18 16.73
CA PRO A 753 19.80 4.16 16.74
C PRO A 753 19.25 2.76 17.05
N PRO A 754 19.84 1.67 16.52
CA PRO A 754 19.44 0.32 16.87
C PRO A 754 19.50 0.06 18.38
N ASN A 755 18.62 -0.80 18.88
CA ASN A 755 18.59 -1.18 20.28
C ASN A 755 19.95 -1.80 20.70
N PRO A 756 20.61 -1.31 21.77
CA PRO A 756 21.91 -1.84 22.19
C PRO A 756 21.95 -3.35 22.49
N ARG A 757 20.79 -4.01 22.69
CA ARG A 757 20.71 -5.47 22.83
C ARG A 757 21.03 -6.23 21.53
N ASP A 758 20.80 -5.60 20.38
CA ASP A 758 20.90 -6.24 19.07
C ASP A 758 22.30 -6.04 18.44
N SER A 759 23.12 -5.16 19.01
CA SER A 759 24.50 -4.90 18.59
C SER A 759 25.51 -5.65 19.47
N PRO A 760 26.23 -6.68 18.96
CA PRO A 760 27.36 -7.29 19.65
C PRO A 760 28.60 -6.38 19.71
N ALA A 761 28.61 -5.30 18.93
CA ALA A 761 29.75 -4.44 18.74
C ALA A 761 29.74 -3.24 19.70
N THR A 762 30.92 -2.92 20.24
CA THR A 762 31.18 -1.74 21.09
C THR A 762 31.20 -0.41 20.31
N THR A 763 31.04 -0.46 18.98
CA THR A 763 30.97 0.71 18.09
C THR A 763 29.52 1.14 17.86
N SER A 764 29.25 2.44 17.99
CA SER A 764 27.94 3.02 17.66
C SER A 764 27.58 2.78 16.19
N ILE A 765 26.49 2.04 15.93
CA ILE A 765 25.98 1.78 14.59
C ILE A 765 25.11 2.96 14.15
N ALA A 766 25.54 3.70 13.13
CA ALA A 766 24.83 4.87 12.62
C ALA A 766 23.54 4.45 11.86
N PRO A 767 22.34 4.86 12.30
CA PRO A 767 21.08 4.42 11.69
C PRO A 767 20.77 5.12 10.36
N GLY A 768 21.53 6.16 10.00
CA GLY A 768 21.26 7.05 8.87
C GLY A 768 21.04 8.49 9.33
N THR A 769 21.16 9.44 8.40
CA THR A 769 20.88 10.87 8.62
C THR A 769 19.40 11.21 8.39
N GLY A 770 18.68 10.33 7.68
CA GLY A 770 17.38 10.60 7.06
C GLY A 770 17.47 11.20 5.65
N TRP A 771 18.68 11.38 5.10
CA TRP A 771 18.91 12.14 3.88
C TRP A 771 20.09 11.59 3.06
N ALA A 772 19.79 10.88 1.97
CA ALA A 772 20.79 10.17 1.15
C ALA A 772 21.65 11.11 0.28
N ASN A 773 21.10 12.20 -0.26
CA ASN A 773 21.81 13.13 -1.13
C ASN A 773 22.08 14.47 -0.41
N GLU A 774 23.23 14.57 0.24
CA GLU A 774 23.72 15.78 0.92
C GLU A 774 23.99 16.97 -0.04
N SER A 775 23.95 16.77 -1.35
CA SER A 775 24.07 17.83 -2.37
C SER A 775 22.72 18.30 -2.93
N ASP A 776 21.59 17.73 -2.49
CA ASP A 776 20.26 18.22 -2.81
C ASP A 776 20.03 19.62 -2.20
N ARG A 777 19.71 20.61 -3.05
CA ARG A 777 19.48 22.02 -2.70
C ARG A 777 18.11 22.54 -3.14
N ALA A 778 17.21 21.67 -3.63
CA ALA A 778 15.87 22.12 -4.00
C ALA A 778 15.09 22.60 -2.76
N GLY A 779 14.31 23.67 -2.88
CA GLY A 779 13.51 24.18 -1.76
C GLY A 779 12.37 23.23 -1.36
N TRP A 780 11.81 23.42 -0.17
CA TRP A 780 10.60 22.74 0.29
C TRP A 780 9.38 23.63 0.00
N TYR A 781 8.32 23.08 -0.57
CA TYR A 781 7.08 23.83 -0.84
C TYR A 781 6.36 24.16 0.48
N ILE A 782 6.18 25.46 0.76
CA ILE A 782 5.45 25.97 1.93
C ILE A 782 4.44 27.06 1.54
N PRO A 783 3.42 27.35 2.37
CA PRO A 783 2.54 28.51 2.17
C PRO A 783 3.34 29.82 2.01
N ILE A 784 2.92 30.64 1.06
CA ILE A 784 3.44 32.00 0.91
C ILE A 784 2.96 32.82 2.13
N PRO A 785 3.87 33.50 2.88
CA PRO A 785 3.49 34.31 4.03
C PRO A 785 2.38 35.32 3.71
N ASP A 786 1.49 35.52 4.68
CA ASP A 786 0.29 36.37 4.61
C ASP A 786 -0.75 36.01 3.52
N CYS A 787 -0.49 35.02 2.64
CA CYS A 787 -1.46 34.57 1.65
C CYS A 787 -2.54 33.69 2.28
N LYS A 788 -3.82 34.01 2.00
CA LYS A 788 -4.98 33.32 2.56
C LYS A 788 -5.46 32.22 1.61
N TYR A 789 -4.89 31.03 1.76
CA TYR A 789 -5.27 29.85 0.99
C TYR A 789 -6.73 29.42 1.29
N PRO A 790 -7.47 28.90 0.29
CA PRO A 790 -8.70 28.15 0.51
C PRO A 790 -8.46 26.86 1.32
N ASP A 791 -9.55 26.24 1.79
CA ASP A 791 -9.51 24.89 2.37
C ASP A 791 -8.90 23.88 1.36
N PRO A 792 -7.77 23.21 1.68
CA PRO A 792 -7.15 22.22 0.81
C PRO A 792 -8.01 20.97 0.58
N TRP A 793 -9.07 20.75 1.37
CA TRP A 793 -9.97 19.59 1.28
C TRP A 793 -11.30 19.89 0.57
N ALA A 794 -11.62 21.17 0.33
CA ALA A 794 -12.84 21.58 -0.36
C ALA A 794 -12.72 21.41 -1.89
N SER A 795 -13.31 20.34 -2.44
CA SER A 795 -13.56 20.26 -3.88
C SER A 795 -14.70 21.22 -4.24
N GLY A 796 -14.38 22.35 -4.86
CA GLY A 796 -15.36 23.28 -5.40
C GLY A 796 -14.83 23.98 -6.65
N GLY A 797 -15.67 24.05 -7.69
CA GLY A 797 -15.38 24.73 -8.96
C GLY A 797 -15.46 26.25 -8.79
N LEU A 798 -14.65 26.78 -7.87
CA LEU A 798 -14.55 28.20 -7.61
C LEU A 798 -13.94 28.89 -8.84
N PRO A 799 -14.42 30.07 -9.25
CA PRO A 799 -13.96 30.73 -10.47
C PRO A 799 -12.44 30.88 -10.53
N ALA A 800 -11.87 30.71 -11.72
CA ALA A 800 -10.44 30.92 -11.98
C ALA A 800 -10.00 32.29 -11.45
N PRO A 801 -8.93 32.38 -10.62
CA PRO A 801 -8.40 33.68 -10.20
C PRO A 801 -7.99 34.51 -11.43
N ALA A 802 -8.42 35.77 -11.46
CA ALA A 802 -8.17 36.69 -12.59
C ALA A 802 -6.70 37.16 -12.72
N GLY A 803 -5.82 36.61 -11.89
CA GLY A 803 -4.38 36.83 -11.81
C GLY A 803 -3.80 35.96 -10.68
N PRO A 804 -2.48 36.01 -10.41
CA PRO A 804 -1.82 35.16 -9.42
C PRO A 804 -2.48 35.22 -8.04
N PHE A 805 -2.97 34.07 -7.53
CA PHE A 805 -3.73 34.00 -6.28
C PHE A 805 -2.97 34.62 -5.09
N CYS A 806 -1.68 34.27 -4.95
CA CYS A 806 -0.76 34.91 -4.01
C CYS A 806 0.12 35.93 -4.75
N ALA A 807 -0.49 36.97 -5.33
CA ALA A 807 0.23 38.13 -5.86
C ALA A 807 0.90 38.89 -4.71
N GLY A 808 2.13 38.48 -4.36
CA GLY A 808 2.87 39.02 -3.24
C GLY A 808 3.02 40.54 -3.32
N THR A 809 2.81 41.22 -2.20
CA THR A 809 3.22 42.61 -2.02
C THR A 809 4.72 42.70 -2.32
N ALA A 810 5.07 43.36 -3.43
CA ALA A 810 6.47 43.58 -3.77
C ALA A 810 7.19 44.22 -2.57
N PRO A 811 8.35 43.70 -2.15
CA PRO A 811 9.04 44.22 -0.96
C PRO A 811 9.30 45.70 -1.17
N GLN A 812 8.69 46.54 -0.32
CA GLN A 812 8.88 47.98 -0.35
C GLN A 812 10.38 48.26 -0.32
N PRO A 813 10.94 48.97 -1.31
CA PRO A 813 12.37 49.25 -1.33
C PRO A 813 12.72 50.02 -0.06
N ALA A 814 13.63 49.46 0.74
CA ALA A 814 13.95 50.01 2.06
C ALA A 814 14.28 51.50 1.91
N PRO A 815 13.66 52.39 2.71
CA PRO A 815 13.78 53.83 2.52
C PRO A 815 15.25 54.23 2.60
N ALA A 816 15.77 54.78 1.50
CA ALA A 816 17.18 55.05 1.34
C ALA A 816 17.67 55.94 2.49
N ARG A 817 18.57 55.41 3.31
CA ARG A 817 19.17 56.15 4.42
C ARG A 817 19.87 57.39 3.83
N PRO A 818 19.55 58.61 4.29
CA PRO A 818 20.25 59.79 3.82
C PRO A 818 21.76 59.63 4.05
N PRO A 819 22.62 60.06 3.11
CA PRO A 819 24.07 60.05 3.34
C PRO A 819 24.39 60.92 4.54
N THR A 820 25.12 60.37 5.51
CA THR A 820 25.61 61.12 6.66
C THR A 820 26.71 62.09 6.22
N SER A 821 26.41 63.38 6.29
CA SER A 821 27.36 64.49 6.18
C SER A 821 28.09 64.74 7.51
#